data_AF-A0A5J4WHE6-F1
#
_entry.id   AF-A0A5J4WHE6-F1
#
_cell.length_a   1.000
_cell.length_b   1.000
_cell.length_c   1.000
_cell.angle_alpha   90.00
_cell.angle_beta   90.00
_cell.angle_gamma   90.00
#
_symmetry.space_group_name_H-M   'P 1'
#
loop_
_entity.id
_entity.type
_entity.pdbx_description
1 polymer ?
#
loop_
_entity_poly.entity_id
_entity_poly.type
_entity_poly.pdbx_seq_one_letter_code
_entity_poly.pdbx_strand_id
1 'polypeptide(L)'
;MENEQDSKEQTKGNSVNLLSESESLKNSDKEKRVIEEEQTPSSTEQQDEDILQPIQTVGLKQCGQAQEILRAVCIKDEEYIKIGQMLKINGINEQTTMEYVALWTLQEYNEVVSMMRLSFVAEFGEAMLFDVNKKAISGRGKDNSVEAVTGFLTSALTFCVIDYIRAGFIRVRQNNRVKCDIQIYFSESVLDLKKKILMQMNIPIDEQRLRFDNKALINEQSLNSYGIQEGVEIQLIQSRDIEIQISIESEALFNLKVENSTKISYLKNMITKQRNIQSKVLLLYFSGKILEDNMTIKEYNIQEEMIVQVKVKPVGWMEISVQVEGLKIELQVINTDTIESVKKKIKEQKGIQIEQQWLAFEDHKLEDIQTLKQCRIKNGDVLSLTILSVGIMWIQVNIPGNKMIVLNVQNSDAVMSIKQRIHMKFEYPIEVQRLTYNGVQLKDEQTLLECGINNMSTLLLIHQTIFGQISIVMPDGHTINIKVGSTDMIKNVKKKIQKVTQISSQFQILTFEGNELKDGKNLKDYNINFNQNLILTLKNQEQIQIFVRTQSGKTITLNISSLSSIRDLKKMFLQHEKTPVDQYRMIFAGKQLDDKRLLNDYGIQNLSTVDVQFLLRGGGDPIEFLNISQRKFILVDLSLNAPIWMTPMPGLNLGAICQNEKCEAFGKQVISNMHYTDFDFNVNKAYCPMCKEAVDSKFPVYQQCLHREHFKKANNEVTVTQWNEEGQECKTYEPQVSKDSNSSMAKYERLVIHVRPNGESVRRTRNIKGRNITVPIGVTCGLCHQRQRENENNIVVMQCGHNFHKLCAQAWKDRGLNCPHCEEQIAEIQ
;
A
#
# COMPACT_ATOMS: atom_id res chain seq x y z
N MET A 1 47.06 -38.27 17.30
CA MET A 1 46.86 -36.97 16.64
C MET A 1 45.47 -36.99 16.01
N GLU A 2 44.36 -36.80 16.75
CA GLU A 2 44.17 -36.00 17.99
C GLU A 2 44.44 -34.50 17.71
N ASN A 3 43.58 -33.54 18.08
CA ASN A 3 42.40 -33.59 18.97
C ASN A 3 41.28 -32.60 18.51
N GLU A 4 39.99 -32.79 18.80
CA GLU A 4 39.24 -32.49 20.06
C GLU A 4 39.38 -31.03 20.55
N GLN A 5 38.42 -30.37 21.21
CA GLN A 5 37.01 -30.61 21.62
C GLN A 5 36.22 -29.31 21.27
N ASP A 6 34.89 -29.18 21.15
CA ASP A 6 33.70 -29.83 21.74
C ASP A 6 33.30 -29.35 23.16
N SER A 7 31.98 -29.34 23.41
CA SER A 7 31.29 -29.32 24.70
C SER A 7 31.20 -28.04 25.56
N LYS A 8 30.18 -28.09 26.46
CA LYS A 8 29.90 -27.28 27.66
C LYS A 8 29.11 -25.96 27.50
N GLU A 9 28.07 -25.70 28.29
CA GLU A 9 27.29 -26.56 29.22
C GLU A 9 25.83 -26.03 29.33
N GLN A 10 24.80 -26.89 29.44
CA GLN A 10 23.97 -27.16 30.65
C GLN A 10 23.43 -25.91 31.40
N THR A 11 22.21 -25.85 31.95
CA THR A 11 21.13 -26.86 32.17
C THR A 11 19.80 -26.08 32.22
N LYS A 12 18.70 -26.49 31.57
CA LYS A 12 17.74 -27.55 31.97
C LYS A 12 17.30 -27.49 33.45
N GLY A 13 16.11 -26.93 33.66
CA GLY A 13 15.28 -26.98 34.88
C GLY A 13 13.94 -26.32 34.54
N ASN A 14 12.92 -27.02 34.06
CA ASN A 14 12.00 -27.89 34.83
C ASN A 14 11.43 -27.19 36.09
N SER A 15 10.12 -27.14 36.31
CA SER A 15 9.03 -27.72 35.50
C SER A 15 7.63 -27.31 35.97
N VAL A 16 6.67 -27.34 35.05
CA VAL A 16 5.29 -27.85 35.27
C VAL A 16 4.45 -27.08 36.31
N ASN A 17 3.59 -26.20 35.76
CA ASN A 17 2.12 -26.24 35.93
C ASN A 17 1.54 -25.85 37.32
N LEU A 18 0.23 -25.62 37.48
CA LEU A 18 -0.94 -25.67 36.57
C LEU A 18 -1.98 -24.65 37.10
N LEU A 19 -3.00 -24.34 36.28
CA LEU A 19 -4.24 -23.65 36.67
C LEU A 19 -4.06 -22.16 37.09
N SER A 20 -5.08 -21.32 36.93
CA SER A 20 -6.29 -21.42 36.09
C SER A 20 -6.80 -20.01 35.81
N GLU A 21 -7.72 -19.91 34.85
CA GLU A 21 -8.67 -18.81 34.70
C GLU A 21 -8.10 -17.39 34.48
N SER A 22 -8.85 -16.48 33.87
CA SER A 22 -9.99 -16.65 32.97
C SER A 22 -9.86 -15.59 31.88
N GLU A 23 -10.11 -15.98 30.63
CA GLU A 23 -11.28 -15.55 29.86
C GLU A 23 -11.24 -14.10 29.39
N SER A 24 -12.08 -13.84 28.39
CA SER A 24 -12.63 -12.53 28.07
C SER A 24 -11.58 -11.46 27.71
N LEU A 25 -11.56 -10.96 26.48
CA LEU A 25 -12.62 -10.03 26.03
C LEU A 25 -12.75 -8.91 27.08
N LYS A 26 -12.61 -7.65 26.73
CA LYS A 26 -13.51 -7.07 25.73
C LYS A 26 -12.88 -5.87 25.06
N ASN A 27 -12.74 -6.01 23.75
CA ASN A 27 -13.45 -5.23 22.75
C ASN A 27 -13.39 -3.69 22.84
N SER A 28 -13.61 -3.05 21.70
CA SER A 28 -14.34 -1.78 21.55
C SER A 28 -15.32 -2.07 20.41
N ASP A 29 -16.26 -3.01 20.60
CA ASP A 29 -17.28 -3.05 21.66
C ASP A 29 -18.14 -1.83 21.59
N LYS A 30 -19.45 -2.10 21.54
CA LYS A 30 -20.51 -1.15 21.80
C LYS A 30 -20.56 -0.08 20.74
N GLU A 31 -21.69 0.37 20.21
CA GLU A 31 -23.10 0.04 20.24
C GLU A 31 -23.77 1.00 19.20
N LYS A 32 -25.07 1.25 19.39
CA LYS A 32 -25.82 2.46 19.17
C LYS A 32 -25.85 3.00 17.74
N ARG A 33 -26.97 2.85 17.02
CA ARG A 33 -28.35 2.57 17.47
C ARG A 33 -29.24 2.07 16.32
N VAL A 34 -30.45 2.60 16.24
CA VAL A 34 -31.64 2.32 15.42
C VAL A 34 -32.52 3.60 15.57
N ILE A 35 -33.80 3.56 15.19
CA ILE A 35 -34.87 4.53 15.53
C ILE A 35 -35.09 5.53 14.35
N GLU A 36 -36.29 5.64 13.78
CA GLU A 36 -36.55 5.22 12.40
C GLU A 36 -36.50 6.28 11.25
N GLU A 37 -37.08 5.97 10.05
CA GLU A 37 -37.77 6.90 9.07
C GLU A 37 -37.40 7.06 7.48
N GLU A 38 -38.15 6.52 6.42
CA GLU A 38 -37.73 6.23 4.94
C GLU A 38 -38.67 6.43 3.67
N GLN A 39 -39.06 5.29 2.97
CA GLN A 39 -39.86 4.81 1.79
C GLN A 39 -40.23 5.65 0.50
N THR A 40 -41.19 5.26 -0.41
CA THR A 40 -41.35 4.12 -1.42
C THR A 40 -42.29 4.62 -2.60
N PRO A 41 -43.02 3.87 -3.49
CA PRO A 41 -43.10 2.41 -3.81
C PRO A 41 -43.28 1.91 -5.27
N SER A 42 -42.95 0.61 -5.43
CA SER A 42 -43.77 -0.41 -6.11
C SER A 42 -43.30 -1.79 -5.62
N SER A 43 -44.04 -2.57 -4.81
CA SER A 43 -45.14 -3.50 -5.21
C SER A 43 -44.71 -4.50 -6.31
N THR A 44 -44.89 -5.82 -6.21
CA THR A 44 -45.75 -6.70 -5.37
C THR A 44 -44.96 -7.93 -4.85
N GLU A 45 -45.46 -8.99 -4.18
CA GLU A 45 -46.79 -9.53 -3.76
C GLU A 45 -46.62 -10.13 -2.33
N GLN A 46 -47.61 -10.06 -1.42
CA GLN A 46 -48.51 -11.17 -1.01
C GLN A 46 -47.86 -12.58 -0.91
N GLN A 47 -47.97 -13.34 0.19
CA GLN A 47 -48.65 -13.11 1.49
C GLN A 47 -47.87 -13.91 2.61
N ASP A 48 -48.34 -14.42 3.75
CA ASP A 48 -49.69 -14.75 4.27
C ASP A 48 -49.79 -14.69 5.82
N GLU A 49 -50.96 -15.00 6.39
CA GLU A 49 -51.27 -14.88 7.84
C GLU A 49 -50.75 -16.03 8.75
N ASP A 50 -50.46 -15.71 10.02
CA ASP A 50 -51.01 -16.48 11.16
C ASP A 50 -51.04 -15.63 12.46
N ILE A 51 -51.97 -15.91 13.39
CA ILE A 51 -52.32 -15.02 14.52
C ILE A 51 -52.37 -15.80 15.85
N LEU A 52 -51.82 -15.25 16.95
CA LEU A 52 -52.35 -15.45 18.32
C LEU A 52 -51.81 -14.42 19.35
N GLN A 53 -52.40 -14.39 20.56
CA GLN A 53 -52.48 -13.20 21.43
C GLN A 53 -51.68 -13.26 22.75
N PRO A 54 -51.39 -12.09 23.40
CA PRO A 54 -50.56 -12.00 24.62
C PRO A 54 -51.36 -12.01 25.95
N ILE A 55 -50.78 -12.55 27.03
CA ILE A 55 -51.34 -12.47 28.40
C ILE A 55 -50.28 -12.19 29.49
N GLN A 56 -50.36 -10.97 30.06
CA GLN A 56 -50.17 -10.53 31.46
C GLN A 56 -48.93 -10.89 32.33
N THR A 57 -48.66 -9.99 33.28
CA THR A 57 -47.52 -9.94 34.21
C THR A 57 -47.79 -10.58 35.58
N VAL A 58 -46.81 -11.28 36.17
CA VAL A 58 -46.81 -11.68 37.59
C VAL A 58 -45.38 -11.65 38.18
N GLY A 59 -45.23 -11.16 39.42
CA GLY A 59 -44.18 -11.58 40.36
C GLY A 59 -42.82 -10.86 40.32
N LEU A 60 -42.49 -10.17 41.42
CA LEU A 60 -41.17 -9.54 41.63
C LEU A 60 -40.10 -10.52 42.14
N LYS A 61 -38.91 -10.50 41.51
CA LYS A 61 -37.63 -10.34 42.22
C LYS A 61 -36.55 -9.78 41.30
N GLN A 62 -35.69 -8.92 41.84
CA GLN A 62 -34.73 -8.13 41.06
C GLN A 62 -33.44 -8.91 40.75
N CYS A 63 -33.08 -8.98 39.48
CA CYS A 63 -31.87 -8.35 38.96
C CYS A 63 -32.20 -7.87 37.53
N GLY A 64 -32.09 -6.57 37.26
CA GLY A 64 -32.57 -5.98 36.01
C GLY A 64 -31.73 -6.42 34.80
N GLN A 65 -32.39 -6.85 33.73
CA GLN A 65 -31.74 -7.04 32.43
C GLN A 65 -31.25 -5.68 31.91
N ALA A 66 -29.95 -5.57 31.63
CA ALA A 66 -29.38 -4.41 30.96
C ALA A 66 -29.68 -4.46 29.44
N GLN A 67 -30.92 -4.19 29.06
CA GLN A 67 -31.25 -3.81 27.68
C GLN A 67 -31.14 -2.30 27.54
N GLU A 68 -30.12 -1.83 26.84
CA GLU A 68 -29.86 -0.40 26.76
C GLU A 68 -30.83 0.30 25.79
N ILE A 69 -31.36 1.47 26.19
CA ILE A 69 -32.27 2.31 25.38
C ILE A 69 -31.58 3.62 24.95
N LEU A 70 -31.89 4.19 23.77
CA LEU A 70 -31.56 5.59 23.41
C LEU A 70 -32.81 6.45 23.38
N ARG A 71 -32.58 7.75 23.49
CA ARG A 71 -33.43 8.77 22.88
C ARG A 71 -32.60 9.49 21.80
N ALA A 72 -33.07 9.49 20.56
CA ALA A 72 -32.56 10.37 19.52
C ALA A 72 -33.59 11.47 19.29
N VAL A 73 -33.20 12.74 19.36
CA VAL A 73 -34.13 13.89 19.28
C VAL A 73 -33.88 14.71 18.02
N CYS A 74 -34.92 14.91 17.21
CA CYS A 74 -34.85 15.76 16.02
C CYS A 74 -34.78 17.24 16.40
N ILE A 75 -33.79 17.98 15.86
CA ILE A 75 -33.54 19.39 16.22
C ILE A 75 -33.83 20.42 15.10
N LYS A 76 -34.23 20.00 13.90
CA LYS A 76 -34.51 20.88 12.75
C LYS A 76 -35.83 20.51 12.07
N ASP A 77 -36.61 21.52 11.73
CA ASP A 77 -37.90 21.37 11.03
C ASP A 77 -37.61 21.23 9.53
N GLU A 78 -38.30 20.28 8.91
CA GLU A 78 -38.50 20.22 7.47
C GLU A 78 -40.00 20.07 7.19
N GLU A 79 -40.41 20.25 5.93
CA GLU A 79 -41.83 20.23 5.51
C GLU A 79 -42.63 19.00 6.01
N TYR A 80 -41.94 17.89 6.31
CA TYR A 80 -42.51 16.62 6.75
C TYR A 80 -41.89 16.05 8.05
N ILE A 81 -40.91 16.73 8.66
CA ILE A 81 -40.11 16.23 9.79
C ILE A 81 -40.10 17.26 10.91
N LYS A 82 -40.55 16.87 12.12
CA LYS A 82 -40.91 17.81 13.19
C LYS A 82 -39.81 17.98 14.24
N ILE A 83 -39.52 19.22 14.61
CA ILE A 83 -38.65 19.52 15.76
C ILE A 83 -39.20 18.91 17.06
N GLY A 84 -38.29 18.32 17.85
CA GLY A 84 -38.60 17.74 19.16
C GLY A 84 -39.12 16.31 19.11
N GLN A 85 -39.31 15.73 17.91
CA GLN A 85 -39.66 14.32 17.75
C GLN A 85 -38.57 13.44 18.40
N MET A 86 -38.98 12.56 19.33
CA MET A 86 -38.11 11.71 20.12
C MET A 86 -38.26 10.25 19.68
N LEU A 87 -37.19 9.73 19.10
CA LEU A 87 -37.06 8.35 18.65
C LEU A 87 -36.50 7.49 19.79
N LYS A 88 -37.22 6.42 20.15
CA LYS A 88 -36.93 5.55 21.30
C LYS A 88 -36.56 4.15 20.85
N ILE A 89 -35.43 3.68 21.36
CA ILE A 89 -34.60 2.79 20.58
C ILE A 89 -34.08 1.65 21.44
N ASN A 90 -34.60 0.43 21.23
CA ASN A 90 -34.59 -0.68 22.19
C ASN A 90 -33.72 -1.88 21.75
N GLY A 91 -33.24 -2.68 22.71
CA GLY A 91 -32.52 -3.93 22.43
C GLY A 91 -31.05 -3.78 22.00
N ILE A 92 -30.44 -2.63 22.31
CA ILE A 92 -29.10 -2.30 21.82
C ILE A 92 -27.99 -2.91 22.67
N ASN A 93 -26.93 -3.31 21.99
CA ASN A 93 -25.85 -4.16 22.51
C ASN A 93 -24.46 -3.74 21.99
N GLU A 94 -23.48 -4.55 22.36
CA GLU A 94 -22.05 -4.42 22.04
C GLU A 94 -21.67 -4.48 20.54
N GLN A 95 -22.63 -4.67 19.63
CA GLN A 95 -22.43 -4.88 18.19
C GLN A 95 -23.34 -4.02 17.30
N THR A 96 -24.26 -3.26 17.91
CA THR A 96 -25.03 -2.21 17.25
C THR A 96 -24.05 -1.11 16.74
N THR A 97 -24.41 -0.27 15.76
CA THR A 97 -23.47 0.71 15.16
C THR A 97 -24.09 2.08 14.83
N MET A 98 -23.25 3.11 14.60
CA MET A 98 -23.71 4.39 14.03
C MET A 98 -24.43 4.18 12.69
N GLU A 99 -23.98 3.20 11.89
CA GLU A 99 -24.65 2.80 10.66
C GLU A 99 -26.08 2.32 10.93
N TYR A 100 -26.30 1.48 11.93
CA TYR A 100 -27.64 1.03 12.28
C TYR A 100 -28.50 2.16 12.89
N VAL A 101 -27.90 3.21 13.54
CA VAL A 101 -28.68 4.43 13.88
C VAL A 101 -29.32 4.95 12.62
N ALA A 102 -28.51 5.14 11.59
CA ALA A 102 -28.84 5.96 10.44
C ALA A 102 -29.58 5.16 9.34
N LEU A 103 -29.31 3.85 9.17
CA LEU A 103 -30.05 2.94 8.28
C LEU A 103 -31.40 2.52 8.81
N TRP A 104 -31.54 2.37 10.12
CA TRP A 104 -32.86 2.40 10.74
C TRP A 104 -33.01 3.76 11.44
N THR A 105 -32.52 4.84 10.82
CA THR A 105 -33.26 6.11 10.75
C THR A 105 -34.00 6.07 9.40
N LEU A 106 -34.52 4.90 9.01
CA LEU A 106 -35.00 4.62 7.65
C LEU A 106 -36.11 3.50 7.60
N GLN A 107 -37.30 3.79 8.15
CA GLN A 107 -38.65 3.22 7.86
C GLN A 107 -39.80 4.27 8.01
N GLU A 108 -40.23 4.73 9.20
CA GLU A 108 -41.46 5.54 9.51
C GLU A 108 -41.69 7.05 9.03
N TYR A 109 -40.76 7.84 8.46
CA TYR A 109 -41.02 9.06 7.62
C TYR A 109 -41.28 8.56 6.19
N ASN A 110 -41.93 7.39 6.09
CA ASN A 110 -41.75 6.46 4.99
C ASN A 110 -42.16 7.11 3.68
N GLU A 111 -43.30 7.75 3.69
CA GLU A 111 -44.06 7.92 2.47
C GLU A 111 -43.56 9.14 1.67
N VAL A 112 -42.32 9.59 1.95
CA VAL A 112 -41.81 10.92 1.62
C VAL A 112 -40.30 11.02 1.29
N VAL A 113 -39.37 10.29 1.94
CA VAL A 113 -37.92 10.63 1.88
C VAL A 113 -36.97 9.47 1.53
N SER A 114 -36.68 9.36 0.23
CA SER A 114 -35.78 8.34 -0.32
C SER A 114 -34.30 8.39 0.10
N MET A 115 -33.81 9.53 0.60
CA MET A 115 -32.44 9.71 1.12
C MET A 115 -32.36 10.88 2.08
N MET A 116 -31.56 10.75 3.15
CA MET A 116 -31.27 11.80 4.11
C MET A 116 -29.77 11.99 4.33
N ARG A 117 -29.33 13.25 4.41
CA ARG A 117 -28.09 13.64 5.10
C ARG A 117 -28.41 14.01 6.54
N LEU A 118 -28.02 13.12 7.44
CA LEU A 118 -28.19 13.27 8.88
C LEU A 118 -26.90 13.81 9.50
N SER A 119 -27.02 14.72 10.45
CA SER A 119 -25.99 14.98 11.44
C SER A 119 -26.43 14.45 12.80
N PHE A 120 -25.54 13.73 13.49
CA PHE A 120 -25.73 13.31 14.88
C PHE A 120 -24.70 14.02 15.78
N VAL A 121 -25.14 14.47 16.95
CA VAL A 121 -24.27 15.04 17.98
C VAL A 121 -24.48 14.30 19.30
N ALA A 122 -23.37 13.81 19.83
CA ALA A 122 -23.25 13.32 21.20
C ALA A 122 -23.08 14.48 22.19
N GLU A 123 -23.44 14.26 23.46
CA GLU A 123 -23.42 15.23 24.57
C GLU A 123 -22.20 16.18 24.61
N PHE A 124 -21.00 15.66 24.30
CA PHE A 124 -19.75 16.44 24.16
C PHE A 124 -18.99 16.15 22.86
N GLY A 125 -19.65 15.57 21.86
CA GLY A 125 -19.02 15.13 20.61
C GLY A 125 -18.85 16.21 19.55
N GLU A 126 -18.18 15.84 18.46
CA GLU A 126 -18.30 16.54 17.19
C GLU A 126 -19.57 16.09 16.43
N ALA A 127 -19.99 16.88 15.44
CA ALA A 127 -21.07 16.51 14.54
C ALA A 127 -20.64 15.39 13.58
N MET A 128 -21.10 14.17 13.84
CA MET A 128 -21.02 13.05 12.89
C MET A 128 -21.97 13.32 11.70
N LEU A 129 -21.65 12.81 10.51
CA LEU A 129 -22.38 13.06 9.27
C LEU A 129 -22.56 11.77 8.45
N PHE A 130 -23.80 11.44 8.08
CA PHE A 130 -24.13 10.24 7.30
C PHE A 130 -25.09 10.58 6.17
N ASP A 131 -24.83 10.04 4.97
CA ASP A 131 -25.71 10.13 3.81
C ASP A 131 -26.37 8.76 3.59
N VAL A 132 -27.62 8.63 4.04
CA VAL A 132 -28.36 7.37 4.11
C VAL A 132 -29.38 7.29 2.98
N ASN A 133 -29.42 6.15 2.27
CA ASN A 133 -30.55 5.78 1.43
C ASN A 133 -30.92 4.31 1.67
N LYS A 134 -32.04 3.89 1.06
CA LYS A 134 -32.69 2.56 1.14
C LYS A 134 -31.79 1.35 0.88
N LYS A 135 -30.57 1.55 0.35
CA LYS A 135 -29.63 0.48 0.00
C LYS A 135 -28.33 0.51 0.81
N ALA A 136 -27.90 1.68 1.28
CA ALA A 136 -26.58 1.84 1.91
C ALA A 136 -26.42 3.20 2.60
N ILE A 137 -25.46 3.27 3.52
CA ILE A 137 -24.83 4.53 3.95
C ILE A 137 -23.65 4.89 3.07
N SER A 138 -23.48 6.19 2.89
CA SER A 138 -22.39 6.87 2.21
C SER A 138 -22.02 8.16 2.97
N GLY A 139 -21.10 8.95 2.42
CA GLY A 139 -20.68 10.23 3.02
C GLY A 139 -19.47 10.14 3.96
N ARG A 140 -19.12 11.27 4.58
CA ARG A 140 -17.96 11.42 5.48
C ARG A 140 -18.25 10.86 6.87
N GLY A 141 -18.16 9.54 6.97
CA GLY A 141 -18.41 8.81 8.20
C GLY A 141 -18.47 7.31 8.00
N LYS A 142 -18.50 6.80 6.76
CA LYS A 142 -18.62 5.35 6.48
C LYS A 142 -17.51 4.49 7.09
N ASP A 143 -16.26 4.96 7.10
CA ASP A 143 -15.18 4.19 7.71
C ASP A 143 -15.29 4.17 9.26
N ASN A 144 -16.00 5.15 9.83
CA ASN A 144 -16.43 5.19 11.23
C ASN A 144 -17.88 4.72 11.43
N SER A 145 -18.62 4.25 10.40
CA SER A 145 -20.00 3.76 10.57
C SER A 145 -20.01 2.32 11.10
N VAL A 146 -18.84 1.67 11.02
CA VAL A 146 -18.46 0.45 11.75
C VAL A 146 -17.77 0.77 13.09
N GLU A 147 -17.65 2.05 13.50
CA GLU A 147 -17.77 2.35 14.92
C GLU A 147 -19.21 1.99 15.31
N ALA A 148 -19.30 0.78 15.85
CA ALA A 148 -19.98 0.63 17.10
C ALA A 148 -19.61 1.84 18.00
N VAL A 149 -20.62 2.64 18.35
CA VAL A 149 -20.54 3.72 19.34
C VAL A 149 -20.21 3.14 20.70
N THR A 150 -18.92 3.12 21.06
CA THR A 150 -18.48 2.56 22.34
C THR A 150 -19.30 3.17 23.50
N GLY A 151 -19.39 2.50 24.67
CA GLY A 151 -20.38 2.62 25.78
C GLY A 151 -20.90 3.99 26.28
N PHE A 152 -20.46 5.08 25.68
CA PHE A 152 -20.55 6.49 25.99
C PHE A 152 -21.85 7.19 25.55
N LEU A 153 -22.75 6.58 24.77
CA LEU A 153 -24.09 7.15 24.49
C LEU A 153 -25.19 6.53 25.36
N THR A 154 -24.96 6.53 26.67
CA THR A 154 -25.94 6.13 27.70
C THR A 154 -26.86 7.27 28.16
N SER A 155 -26.62 8.52 27.72
CA SER A 155 -27.51 9.68 27.90
C SER A 155 -28.50 9.82 26.73
N ALA A 156 -28.19 10.60 25.69
CA ALA A 156 -28.99 10.68 24.45
C ALA A 156 -28.25 11.33 23.26
N LEU A 157 -28.72 11.05 22.04
CA LEU A 157 -28.31 11.74 20.81
C LEU A 157 -29.26 12.89 20.45
N THR A 158 -28.70 13.94 19.87
CA THR A 158 -29.46 14.85 19.01
C THR A 158 -29.18 14.52 17.55
N PHE A 159 -30.20 14.62 16.70
CA PHE A 159 -30.06 14.46 15.25
C PHE A 159 -30.69 15.61 14.48
N CYS A 160 -30.11 15.91 13.33
CA CYS A 160 -30.47 17.05 12.49
C CYS A 160 -30.50 16.60 11.04
N VAL A 161 -31.68 16.68 10.40
CA VAL A 161 -31.79 16.49 8.95
C VAL A 161 -31.22 17.74 8.29
N ILE A 162 -30.04 17.62 7.69
CA ILE A 162 -29.35 18.75 7.06
C ILE A 162 -29.98 19.04 5.70
N ASP A 163 -30.21 17.97 4.94
CA ASP A 163 -30.46 17.94 3.50
C ASP A 163 -31.09 16.57 3.16
N TYR A 164 -32.06 16.49 2.24
CA TYR A 164 -32.79 15.23 1.93
C TYR A 164 -33.29 15.19 0.48
N ILE A 165 -33.61 14.00 -0.05
CA ILE A 165 -34.17 13.79 -1.39
C ILE A 165 -35.55 13.11 -1.27
N ARG A 166 -36.59 13.76 -1.82
CA ARG A 166 -37.97 13.24 -1.84
C ARG A 166 -38.09 11.94 -2.63
N ALA A 167 -39.02 11.07 -2.23
CA ALA A 167 -39.42 9.91 -3.04
C ALA A 167 -39.79 10.36 -4.47
N GLY A 168 -39.35 9.60 -5.48
CA GLY A 168 -39.45 9.93 -6.91
C GLY A 168 -38.36 10.86 -7.48
N PHE A 169 -37.42 11.35 -6.67
CA PHE A 169 -36.38 12.31 -7.12
C PHE A 169 -34.96 11.77 -7.02
N ILE A 170 -34.06 12.33 -7.83
CA ILE A 170 -32.60 12.17 -7.72
C ILE A 170 -31.90 13.51 -7.68
N ARG A 171 -30.68 13.53 -7.15
CA ARG A 171 -29.91 14.76 -6.91
C ARG A 171 -28.78 14.94 -7.89
N VAL A 172 -28.67 16.12 -8.50
CA VAL A 172 -27.55 16.47 -9.37
C VAL A 172 -26.54 17.30 -8.58
N ARG A 173 -25.30 16.79 -8.50
CA ARG A 173 -24.15 17.52 -7.96
C ARG A 173 -23.22 17.98 -9.07
N GLN A 174 -22.68 19.19 -8.94
CA GLN A 174 -21.59 19.69 -9.78
C GLN A 174 -20.43 20.13 -8.89
N ASN A 175 -19.23 19.60 -9.13
CA ASN A 175 -18.05 19.85 -8.29
C ASN A 175 -18.37 19.61 -6.78
N ASN A 176 -19.05 18.50 -6.48
CA ASN A 176 -19.59 18.11 -5.16
C ASN A 176 -20.65 19.04 -4.52
N ARG A 177 -21.03 20.16 -5.15
CA ARG A 177 -22.14 21.01 -4.67
C ARG A 177 -23.48 20.52 -5.22
N VAL A 178 -24.51 20.47 -4.39
CA VAL A 178 -25.90 20.27 -4.83
C VAL A 178 -26.28 21.38 -5.81
N LYS A 179 -27.09 21.05 -6.83
CA LYS A 179 -27.57 22.01 -7.83
C LYS A 179 -29.09 22.02 -7.95
N CYS A 180 -29.68 20.84 -8.08
CA CYS A 180 -31.11 20.64 -8.19
C CYS A 180 -31.45 19.18 -7.90
N ASP A 181 -32.73 18.95 -7.58
CA ASP A 181 -33.31 17.62 -7.58
C ASP A 181 -34.28 17.49 -8.75
N ILE A 182 -34.23 16.32 -9.39
CA ILE A 182 -34.95 16.01 -10.62
C ILE A 182 -35.86 14.81 -10.36
N GLN A 183 -37.15 15.00 -10.57
CA GLN A 183 -38.11 13.90 -10.59
C GLN A 183 -37.80 12.98 -11.77
N ILE A 184 -37.72 11.67 -11.52
CA ILE A 184 -37.45 10.66 -12.55
C ILE A 184 -38.51 9.58 -12.57
N TYR A 185 -38.62 8.91 -13.72
CA TYR A 185 -39.23 7.59 -13.82
C TYR A 185 -38.15 6.60 -14.25
N PHE A 186 -38.10 5.40 -13.65
CA PHE A 186 -36.97 4.47 -13.84
C PHE A 186 -36.80 3.99 -15.31
N SER A 187 -37.84 4.12 -16.12
CA SER A 187 -37.87 3.83 -17.56
C SER A 187 -37.22 4.90 -18.45
N GLU A 188 -36.94 6.10 -17.93
CA GLU A 188 -36.38 7.23 -18.72
C GLU A 188 -34.94 6.97 -19.18
N SER A 189 -34.54 7.61 -20.28
CA SER A 189 -33.15 7.57 -20.75
C SER A 189 -32.26 8.58 -20.03
N VAL A 190 -30.94 8.34 -20.05
CA VAL A 190 -29.94 9.33 -19.64
C VAL A 190 -30.08 10.62 -20.45
N LEU A 191 -30.47 10.54 -21.73
CA LEU A 191 -30.75 11.72 -22.55
C LEU A 191 -31.94 12.53 -22.00
N ASP A 192 -32.98 11.89 -21.48
CA ASP A 192 -34.13 12.56 -20.86
C ASP A 192 -33.76 13.22 -19.53
N LEU A 193 -32.92 12.57 -18.73
CA LEU A 193 -32.29 13.21 -17.57
C LEU A 193 -31.47 14.45 -17.99
N LYS A 194 -30.66 14.37 -19.06
CA LYS A 194 -29.90 15.52 -19.56
C LYS A 194 -30.80 16.66 -20.07
N LYS A 195 -31.97 16.36 -20.64
CA LYS A 195 -33.01 17.37 -20.97
C LYS A 195 -33.53 18.04 -19.69
N LYS A 196 -33.86 17.28 -18.64
CA LYS A 196 -34.30 17.83 -17.35
C LYS A 196 -33.22 18.72 -16.69
N ILE A 197 -31.95 18.31 -16.74
CA ILE A 197 -30.81 19.11 -16.28
C ILE A 197 -30.66 20.39 -17.11
N LEU A 198 -30.81 20.32 -18.44
CA LEU A 198 -30.81 21.50 -19.30
C LEU A 198 -31.94 22.47 -18.91
N MET A 199 -33.15 21.96 -18.69
CA MET A 199 -34.32 22.78 -18.33
C MET A 199 -34.22 23.43 -16.94
N GLN A 200 -33.58 22.78 -15.96
CA GLN A 200 -33.42 23.33 -14.60
C GLN A 200 -32.13 24.15 -14.41
N MET A 201 -31.03 23.80 -15.08
CA MET A 201 -29.70 24.38 -14.84
C MET A 201 -29.11 25.17 -16.02
N ASN A 202 -29.75 25.14 -17.19
CA ASN A 202 -29.29 25.78 -18.42
C ASN A 202 -27.84 25.41 -18.85
N ILE A 203 -27.43 24.15 -18.62
CA ILE A 203 -26.12 23.63 -19.05
C ILE A 203 -26.30 22.81 -20.34
N PRO A 204 -25.56 23.11 -21.43
CA PRO A 204 -25.61 22.35 -22.68
C PRO A 204 -25.37 20.84 -22.51
N ILE A 205 -26.10 20.02 -23.24
CA ILE A 205 -26.14 18.54 -23.10
C ILE A 205 -24.79 17.87 -23.40
N ASP A 206 -23.95 18.53 -24.19
CA ASP A 206 -22.58 18.16 -24.56
C ASP A 206 -21.54 18.53 -23.48
N GLU A 207 -21.75 19.61 -22.72
CA GLU A 207 -20.99 19.90 -21.50
C GLU A 207 -21.36 18.96 -20.34
N GLN A 208 -22.54 18.35 -20.38
CA GLN A 208 -23.03 17.46 -19.32
C GLN A 208 -22.33 16.08 -19.27
N ARG A 209 -21.13 16.07 -18.68
CA ARG A 209 -20.39 14.86 -18.30
C ARG A 209 -20.93 14.28 -16.98
N LEU A 210 -22.07 13.58 -17.08
CA LEU A 210 -22.70 12.87 -15.97
C LEU A 210 -21.97 11.57 -15.63
N ARG A 211 -21.86 11.29 -14.31
CA ARG A 211 -21.40 10.01 -13.76
C ARG A 211 -22.25 9.53 -12.60
N PHE A 212 -22.41 8.22 -12.51
CA PHE A 212 -22.97 7.49 -11.38
C PHE A 212 -22.07 6.27 -11.08
N ASP A 213 -21.78 5.99 -9.81
CA ASP A 213 -20.81 4.96 -9.39
C ASP A 213 -19.49 4.94 -10.20
N ASN A 214 -18.93 6.14 -10.41
CA ASN A 214 -17.76 6.43 -11.25
C ASN A 214 -17.86 6.07 -12.76
N LYS A 215 -18.93 5.40 -13.20
CA LYS A 215 -19.23 5.11 -14.61
C LYS A 215 -19.71 6.39 -15.31
N ALA A 216 -19.33 6.58 -16.57
CA ALA A 216 -19.89 7.63 -17.41
C ALA A 216 -21.27 7.21 -17.95
N LEU A 217 -22.25 8.11 -17.85
CA LEU A 217 -23.62 7.84 -18.33
C LEU A 217 -23.75 8.16 -19.82
N ILE A 218 -24.23 7.18 -20.58
CA ILE A 218 -24.36 7.19 -22.04
C ILE A 218 -25.83 7.46 -22.38
N ASN A 219 -26.07 8.38 -23.32
CA ASN A 219 -27.37 8.99 -23.59
C ASN A 219 -28.50 7.99 -23.86
N GLU A 220 -28.20 6.93 -24.59
CA GLU A 220 -29.17 5.96 -25.16
C GLU A 220 -29.61 4.88 -24.15
N GLN A 221 -28.98 4.80 -22.98
CA GLN A 221 -29.29 3.80 -21.95
C GLN A 221 -30.30 4.36 -20.92
N SER A 222 -31.12 3.47 -20.34
CA SER A 222 -32.12 3.86 -19.32
C SER A 222 -31.49 4.01 -17.94
N LEU A 223 -32.11 4.85 -17.08
CA LEU A 223 -31.65 5.06 -15.71
C LEU A 223 -31.60 3.73 -14.92
N ASN A 224 -32.64 2.91 -15.02
CA ASN A 224 -32.68 1.58 -14.39
C ASN A 224 -31.56 0.64 -14.89
N SER A 225 -31.10 0.74 -16.14
CA SER A 225 -30.00 -0.09 -16.65
C SER A 225 -28.64 0.20 -15.99
N TYR A 226 -28.48 1.39 -15.39
CA TYR A 226 -27.36 1.75 -14.54
C TYR A 226 -27.58 1.45 -13.04
N GLY A 227 -28.76 0.97 -12.66
CA GLY A 227 -29.18 0.83 -11.26
C GLY A 227 -29.58 2.14 -10.59
N ILE A 228 -29.73 3.23 -11.36
CA ILE A 228 -30.17 4.55 -10.87
C ILE A 228 -31.62 4.45 -10.44
N GLN A 229 -31.88 4.81 -9.19
CA GLN A 229 -33.21 4.89 -8.57
C GLN A 229 -33.33 6.24 -7.86
N GLU A 230 -34.48 6.50 -7.26
CA GLU A 230 -34.68 7.64 -6.34
C GLU A 230 -33.68 7.66 -5.19
N GLY A 231 -33.44 8.83 -4.61
CA GLY A 231 -32.53 9.02 -3.48
C GLY A 231 -31.03 8.94 -3.82
N VAL A 232 -30.65 8.72 -5.08
CA VAL A 232 -29.24 8.67 -5.49
C VAL A 232 -28.73 10.04 -5.99
N GLU A 233 -27.41 10.21 -5.93
CA GLU A 233 -26.72 11.41 -6.41
C GLU A 233 -25.93 11.14 -7.70
N ILE A 234 -26.05 12.03 -8.69
CA ILE A 234 -25.34 11.97 -9.97
C ILE A 234 -24.38 13.16 -10.08
N GLN A 235 -23.13 12.88 -10.47
CA GLN A 235 -22.03 13.84 -10.52
C GLN A 235 -21.83 14.42 -11.92
N LEU A 236 -21.75 15.74 -12.00
CA LEU A 236 -21.49 16.54 -13.20
C LEU A 236 -20.08 17.18 -13.07
N ILE A 237 -19.13 16.76 -13.91
CA ILE A 237 -17.69 16.94 -13.65
C ILE A 237 -17.01 18.06 -14.46
N GLN A 238 -16.21 18.87 -13.76
CA GLN A 238 -15.16 19.79 -14.24
C GLN A 238 -13.85 19.51 -13.41
N SER A 239 -12.63 19.94 -13.80
CA SER A 239 -11.33 19.26 -13.42
C SER A 239 -10.27 20.06 -12.59
N ARG A 240 -9.36 19.38 -11.82
CA ARG A 240 -8.27 19.92 -10.91
C ARG A 240 -6.98 19.01 -10.74
N ASP A 241 -6.28 18.97 -9.57
CA ASP A 241 -4.79 18.88 -9.34
C ASP A 241 -4.17 17.68 -8.53
N ILE A 242 -2.81 17.58 -8.32
CA ILE A 242 -2.05 16.37 -7.84
C ILE A 242 -0.74 16.56 -6.95
N GLU A 243 -0.05 15.47 -6.56
CA GLU A 243 1.32 15.39 -5.93
C GLU A 243 2.27 14.38 -6.63
N ILE A 244 3.58 14.65 -6.74
CA ILE A 244 4.56 13.80 -7.48
C ILE A 244 5.85 13.50 -6.71
N GLN A 245 6.61 12.47 -7.12
CA GLN A 245 7.92 12.10 -6.54
C GLN A 245 9.11 12.54 -7.41
N ILE A 246 10.23 12.87 -6.78
CA ILE A 246 11.47 13.32 -7.41
C ILE A 246 12.64 12.39 -7.04
N SER A 247 13.41 11.94 -8.03
CA SER A 247 14.61 11.12 -7.86
C SER A 247 15.85 11.87 -8.36
N ILE A 248 16.76 12.31 -7.49
CA ILE A 248 18.03 12.91 -7.90
C ILE A 248 19.13 11.84 -7.87
N GLU A 249 19.49 11.32 -9.03
CA GLU A 249 20.60 10.37 -9.20
C GLU A 249 20.58 9.19 -8.19
N SER A 250 21.54 9.14 -7.27
CA SER A 250 21.64 8.10 -6.22
C SER A 250 21.09 8.55 -4.86
N GLU A 251 20.45 9.72 -4.76
CA GLU A 251 19.80 10.20 -3.54
C GLU A 251 18.46 9.49 -3.29
N ALA A 252 18.00 9.54 -2.03
CA ALA A 252 16.65 9.15 -1.66
C ALA A 252 15.59 10.08 -2.29
N LEU A 253 14.45 9.47 -2.66
CA LEU A 253 13.31 10.17 -3.26
C LEU A 253 12.71 11.24 -2.32
N PHE A 254 12.08 12.26 -2.88
CA PHE A 254 11.28 13.24 -2.13
C PHE A 254 10.12 13.79 -2.96
N ASN A 255 9.06 14.27 -2.29
CA ASN A 255 7.80 14.62 -2.95
C ASN A 255 7.64 16.13 -3.18
N LEU A 256 6.85 16.51 -4.19
CA LEU A 256 6.45 17.88 -4.51
C LEU A 256 4.99 17.96 -4.99
N LYS A 257 4.20 18.89 -4.43
CA LYS A 257 2.79 19.13 -4.79
C LYS A 257 2.68 20.08 -5.97
N VAL A 258 1.84 19.74 -6.96
CA VAL A 258 1.79 20.42 -8.26
C VAL A 258 0.39 20.38 -8.90
N GLU A 259 -0.04 21.49 -9.47
CA GLU A 259 -1.26 21.49 -10.28
C GLU A 259 -1.11 20.58 -11.51
N ASN A 260 -2.22 20.03 -12.00
CA ASN A 260 -2.23 19.40 -13.33
C ASN A 260 -1.81 20.42 -14.42
N SER A 261 -2.00 21.71 -14.15
CA SER A 261 -1.55 22.86 -14.95
C SER A 261 -0.06 23.24 -14.78
N THR A 262 0.64 22.71 -13.76
CA THR A 262 1.95 23.24 -13.34
C THR A 262 3.02 22.99 -14.38
N LYS A 263 3.83 24.02 -14.67
CA LYS A 263 4.93 23.95 -15.62
C LYS A 263 6.21 23.37 -15.02
N ILE A 264 6.95 22.62 -15.83
CA ILE A 264 8.20 21.96 -15.44
C ILE A 264 9.29 22.96 -14.97
N SER A 265 9.34 24.16 -15.54
CA SER A 265 10.23 25.24 -15.06
C SER A 265 9.97 25.65 -13.61
N TYR A 266 8.70 25.65 -13.18
CA TYR A 266 8.35 25.93 -11.80
C TYR A 266 8.76 24.77 -10.88
N LEU A 267 8.53 23.53 -11.32
CA LEU A 267 8.96 22.32 -10.63
C LEU A 267 10.48 22.27 -10.39
N LYS A 268 11.31 22.65 -11.37
CA LYS A 268 12.77 22.79 -11.19
C LYS A 268 13.13 23.76 -10.05
N ASN A 269 12.46 24.90 -9.97
CA ASN A 269 12.72 25.89 -8.93
C ASN A 269 12.24 25.43 -7.54
N MET A 270 11.23 24.57 -7.45
CA MET A 270 10.82 23.90 -6.20
C MET A 270 11.90 22.92 -5.72
N ILE A 271 12.42 22.07 -6.62
CA ILE A 271 13.55 21.15 -6.32
C ILE A 271 14.77 21.93 -5.80
N THR A 272 15.14 23.02 -6.47
CA THR A 272 16.27 23.88 -6.05
C THR A 272 16.15 24.39 -4.63
N LYS A 273 14.96 24.82 -4.20
CA LYS A 273 14.75 25.29 -2.80
C LYS A 273 14.91 24.17 -1.77
N GLN A 274 14.59 22.92 -2.12
CA GLN A 274 14.56 21.79 -1.20
C GLN A 274 15.85 20.95 -1.18
N ARG A 275 16.76 21.19 -2.13
CA ARG A 275 18.06 20.48 -2.24
C ARG A 275 19.28 21.40 -2.34
N ASN A 276 19.09 22.72 -2.43
CA ASN A 276 20.15 23.72 -2.60
C ASN A 276 21.01 23.54 -3.88
N ILE A 277 20.44 22.89 -4.90
CA ILE A 277 21.08 22.65 -6.22
C ILE A 277 20.47 23.64 -7.22
N GLN A 278 21.30 24.45 -7.89
CA GLN A 278 20.83 25.54 -8.78
C GLN A 278 19.95 25.03 -9.93
N SER A 279 18.79 25.64 -10.19
CA SER A 279 17.80 25.09 -11.15
C SER A 279 18.32 24.95 -12.58
N LYS A 280 19.27 25.80 -13.00
CA LYS A 280 19.97 25.71 -14.29
C LYS A 280 20.83 24.44 -14.48
N VAL A 281 21.20 23.74 -13.41
CA VAL A 281 21.94 22.46 -13.52
C VAL A 281 21.03 21.22 -13.47
N LEU A 282 19.71 21.39 -13.32
CA LEU A 282 18.75 20.30 -13.20
C LEU A 282 18.13 19.91 -14.55
N LEU A 283 18.25 18.64 -14.93
CA LEU A 283 17.53 18.02 -16.06
C LEU A 283 16.48 17.04 -15.52
N LEU A 284 15.20 17.27 -15.83
CA LEU A 284 14.06 16.46 -15.39
C LEU A 284 13.63 15.49 -16.49
N TYR A 285 13.18 14.30 -16.10
CA TYR A 285 12.78 13.22 -16.99
C TYR A 285 11.53 12.49 -16.46
N PHE A 286 10.61 12.12 -17.35
CA PHE A 286 9.53 11.18 -17.05
C PHE A 286 9.36 10.17 -18.19
N SER A 287 9.11 8.90 -17.85
CA SER A 287 9.02 7.79 -18.81
C SER A 287 10.15 7.76 -19.86
N GLY A 288 11.37 8.17 -19.47
CA GLY A 288 12.55 8.24 -20.35
C GLY A 288 12.65 9.49 -21.24
N LYS A 289 11.64 10.37 -21.28
CA LYS A 289 11.68 11.64 -22.01
C LYS A 289 12.18 12.77 -21.11
N ILE A 290 12.94 13.72 -21.68
CA ILE A 290 13.23 15.00 -21.01
C ILE A 290 11.92 15.79 -20.86
N LEU A 291 11.74 16.41 -19.70
CA LEU A 291 10.61 17.30 -19.43
C LEU A 291 10.97 18.74 -19.84
N GLU A 292 10.16 19.31 -20.74
CA GLU A 292 10.37 20.66 -21.29
C GLU A 292 9.79 21.73 -20.37
N ASP A 293 10.57 22.78 -20.12
CA ASP A 293 10.29 23.82 -19.11
C ASP A 293 8.98 24.58 -19.30
N ASN A 294 8.42 24.58 -20.52
CA ASN A 294 7.17 25.27 -20.86
C ASN A 294 5.91 24.39 -20.78
N MET A 295 6.07 23.06 -20.77
CA MET A 295 4.99 22.06 -20.77
C MET A 295 4.50 21.80 -19.34
N THR A 296 3.35 21.13 -19.20
CA THR A 296 2.68 20.88 -17.90
C THR A 296 2.69 19.42 -17.45
N ILE A 297 2.52 19.22 -16.15
CA ILE A 297 2.35 17.92 -15.47
C ILE A 297 1.37 17.00 -16.21
N LYS A 298 0.16 17.50 -16.51
CA LYS A 298 -0.91 16.72 -17.16
C LYS A 298 -0.59 16.32 -18.59
N GLU A 299 0.13 17.15 -19.34
CA GLU A 299 0.47 16.86 -20.75
C GLU A 299 1.45 15.68 -20.87
N TYR A 300 2.27 15.45 -19.85
CA TYR A 300 3.09 14.24 -19.73
C TYR A 300 2.35 13.04 -19.09
N ASN A 301 1.08 13.21 -18.71
CA ASN A 301 0.31 12.27 -17.89
C ASN A 301 1.06 11.82 -16.61
N ILE A 302 1.79 12.74 -15.98
CA ILE A 302 2.33 12.51 -14.64
C ILE A 302 1.12 12.56 -13.68
N GLN A 303 0.98 11.54 -12.84
CA GLN A 303 -0.12 11.39 -11.87
C GLN A 303 0.43 11.29 -10.44
N GLU A 304 -0.46 11.08 -9.47
CA GLU A 304 -0.10 10.99 -8.05
C GLU A 304 1.08 10.03 -7.81
N GLU A 305 2.03 10.45 -6.98
CA GLU A 305 3.24 9.70 -6.57
C GLU A 305 4.22 9.29 -7.70
N MET A 306 3.96 9.66 -8.96
CA MET A 306 4.81 9.26 -10.08
C MET A 306 6.21 9.90 -10.02
N ILE A 307 7.24 9.10 -10.28
CA ILE A 307 8.66 9.51 -10.15
C ILE A 307 9.14 10.26 -11.39
N VAL A 308 9.37 11.57 -11.24
CA VAL A 308 10.21 12.37 -12.13
C VAL A 308 11.68 12.18 -11.75
N GLN A 309 12.47 11.64 -12.67
CA GLN A 309 13.91 11.49 -12.49
C GLN A 309 14.63 12.80 -12.79
N VAL A 310 15.72 13.06 -12.06
CA VAL A 310 16.48 14.29 -12.09
C VAL A 310 17.96 13.96 -12.15
N LYS A 311 18.68 14.67 -13.01
CA LYS A 311 20.14 14.59 -13.14
C LYS A 311 20.75 15.97 -12.96
N VAL A 312 21.91 16.02 -12.31
CA VAL A 312 22.61 17.25 -11.94
C VAL A 312 23.83 17.41 -12.84
N LYS A 313 23.94 18.55 -13.52
CA LYS A 313 25.15 18.90 -14.27
C LYS A 313 26.31 19.15 -13.28
N PRO A 314 27.46 18.47 -13.40
CA PRO A 314 28.50 18.42 -12.35
C PRO A 314 29.24 19.77 -12.12
N VAL A 315 30.01 19.86 -11.04
CA VAL A 315 30.81 21.08 -10.76
C VAL A 315 31.97 21.21 -11.76
N GLY A 316 32.22 22.42 -12.24
CA GLY A 316 33.17 22.67 -13.33
C GLY A 316 32.61 22.33 -14.71
N TRP A 317 31.31 22.02 -14.81
CA TRP A 317 30.56 21.87 -16.05
C TRP A 317 30.55 23.18 -16.84
N MET A 318 30.78 23.06 -18.13
CA MET A 318 30.75 24.11 -19.13
C MET A 318 30.19 23.59 -20.45
N GLU A 319 29.57 24.48 -21.21
CA GLU A 319 29.15 24.20 -22.58
C GLU A 319 30.23 24.71 -23.54
N ILE A 320 30.84 23.79 -24.29
CA ILE A 320 31.74 24.10 -25.41
C ILE A 320 31.04 23.78 -26.72
N SER A 321 31.47 24.44 -27.79
CA SER A 321 30.97 24.19 -29.13
C SER A 321 32.01 23.42 -29.94
N VAL A 322 31.56 22.55 -30.84
CA VAL A 322 32.42 21.87 -31.81
C VAL A 322 31.82 22.08 -33.20
N GLN A 323 32.56 22.72 -34.09
CA GLN A 323 32.10 23.14 -35.41
C GLN A 323 32.65 22.21 -36.50
N VAL A 324 31.77 21.73 -37.37
CA VAL A 324 32.09 20.85 -38.51
C VAL A 324 31.22 21.25 -39.70
N GLU A 325 31.82 21.55 -40.85
CA GLU A 325 31.11 21.86 -42.11
C GLU A 325 29.99 22.93 -41.97
N GLY A 326 30.19 23.90 -41.06
CA GLY A 326 29.20 24.94 -40.73
C GLY A 326 28.13 24.54 -39.71
N LEU A 327 28.00 23.25 -39.39
CA LEU A 327 27.18 22.76 -38.28
C LEU A 327 27.88 23.01 -36.94
N LYS A 328 27.08 23.39 -35.93
CA LYS A 328 27.53 23.57 -34.54
C LYS A 328 27.01 22.42 -33.68
N ILE A 329 27.90 21.75 -32.96
CA ILE A 329 27.61 20.70 -31.97
C ILE A 329 27.85 21.31 -30.58
N GLU A 330 26.87 21.25 -29.67
CA GLU A 330 27.03 21.80 -28.32
C GLU A 330 27.25 20.66 -27.31
N LEU A 331 28.43 20.65 -26.70
CA LEU A 331 28.91 19.59 -25.82
C LEU A 331 28.94 20.05 -24.37
N GLN A 332 28.41 19.19 -23.50
CA GLN A 332 28.42 19.37 -22.06
C GLN A 332 29.63 18.63 -21.45
N VAL A 333 30.61 19.41 -21.02
CA VAL A 333 31.93 18.93 -20.58
C VAL A 333 32.29 19.49 -19.22
N ILE A 334 33.20 18.84 -18.50
CA ILE A 334 33.87 19.40 -17.33
C ILE A 334 35.29 19.79 -17.71
N ASN A 335 35.88 20.79 -17.06
CA ASN A 335 37.23 21.26 -17.42
C ASN A 335 38.34 20.19 -17.26
N THR A 336 38.08 19.09 -16.56
CA THR A 336 38.96 17.91 -16.46
C THR A 336 38.68 16.81 -17.48
N ASP A 337 37.70 16.94 -18.38
CA ASP A 337 37.51 16.01 -19.49
C ASP A 337 38.77 15.94 -20.36
N THR A 338 39.12 14.76 -20.84
CA THR A 338 40.19 14.56 -21.84
C THR A 338 39.66 14.78 -23.24
N ILE A 339 40.54 15.06 -24.20
CA ILE A 339 40.16 15.14 -25.62
C ILE A 339 39.56 13.80 -26.09
N GLU A 340 40.04 12.67 -25.57
CA GLU A 340 39.42 11.36 -25.80
C GLU A 340 37.99 11.26 -25.23
N SER A 341 37.70 11.82 -24.04
CA SER A 341 36.34 11.83 -23.48
C SER A 341 35.42 12.82 -24.21
N VAL A 342 35.96 13.93 -24.73
CA VAL A 342 35.24 14.83 -25.64
C VAL A 342 34.90 14.13 -26.95
N LYS A 343 35.82 13.35 -27.54
CA LYS A 343 35.53 12.53 -28.73
C LYS A 343 34.48 11.45 -28.46
N LYS A 344 34.51 10.82 -27.28
CA LYS A 344 33.47 9.87 -26.84
C LYS A 344 32.09 10.56 -26.78
N LYS A 345 32.00 11.77 -26.22
CA LYS A 345 30.76 12.58 -26.21
C LYS A 345 30.27 12.97 -27.61
N ILE A 346 31.15 13.26 -28.56
CA ILE A 346 30.78 13.50 -29.97
C ILE A 346 30.27 12.21 -30.63
N LYS A 347 30.90 11.05 -30.35
CA LYS A 347 30.45 9.73 -30.82
C LYS A 347 29.06 9.40 -30.29
N GLU A 348 28.80 9.70 -29.02
CA GLU A 348 27.49 9.54 -28.37
C GLU A 348 26.43 10.48 -28.97
N GLN A 349 26.74 11.76 -29.20
CA GLN A 349 25.76 12.73 -29.73
C GLN A 349 25.50 12.60 -31.25
N LYS A 350 26.50 12.21 -32.05
CA LYS A 350 26.46 12.31 -33.53
C LYS A 350 26.79 11.02 -34.27
N GLY A 351 27.12 9.93 -33.57
CA GLY A 351 27.42 8.62 -34.16
C GLY A 351 28.78 8.52 -34.87
N ILE A 352 29.52 9.61 -34.98
CA ILE A 352 30.86 9.68 -35.61
C ILE A 352 31.83 8.88 -34.72
N GLN A 353 32.45 7.82 -35.23
CA GLN A 353 33.34 6.98 -34.42
C GLN A 353 34.59 7.77 -33.95
N ILE A 354 35.21 7.42 -32.82
CA ILE A 354 36.30 8.23 -32.20
C ILE A 354 37.50 8.34 -33.14
N GLU A 355 37.73 7.26 -33.87
CA GLU A 355 38.75 7.02 -34.88
C GLU A 355 38.53 7.90 -36.13
N GLN A 356 37.29 8.38 -36.34
CA GLN A 356 36.93 9.32 -37.40
C GLN A 356 37.11 10.79 -37.00
N GLN A 357 37.37 11.11 -35.72
CA GLN A 357 37.30 12.47 -35.22
C GLN A 357 38.68 13.11 -35.04
N TRP A 358 38.86 14.26 -35.68
CA TRP A 358 40.05 15.09 -35.56
C TRP A 358 39.67 16.47 -34.99
N LEU A 359 40.03 16.72 -33.74
CA LEU A 359 39.73 17.97 -33.03
C LEU A 359 40.92 18.94 -33.05
N ALA A 360 40.62 20.22 -33.23
CA ALA A 360 41.58 21.32 -33.10
C ALA A 360 40.96 22.55 -32.39
N PHE A 361 41.81 23.40 -31.81
CA PHE A 361 41.44 24.65 -31.17
C PHE A 361 42.54 25.68 -31.41
N GLU A 362 42.18 26.92 -31.75
CA GLU A 362 43.14 27.97 -32.17
C GLU A 362 44.16 27.45 -33.21
N ASP A 363 43.68 26.72 -34.23
CA ASP A 363 44.42 26.00 -35.28
C ASP A 363 45.39 24.89 -34.82
N HIS A 364 45.50 24.61 -33.51
CA HIS A 364 46.34 23.55 -32.97
C HIS A 364 45.54 22.24 -32.83
N LYS A 365 46.09 21.14 -33.35
CA LYS A 365 45.54 19.79 -33.14
C LYS A 365 45.58 19.43 -31.65
N LEU A 366 44.47 18.91 -31.14
CA LEU A 366 44.35 18.45 -29.76
C LEU A 366 44.67 16.94 -29.67
N GLU A 367 45.44 16.55 -28.64
CA GLU A 367 45.84 15.16 -28.43
C GLU A 367 44.97 14.47 -27.38
N ASP A 368 44.61 13.21 -27.62
CA ASP A 368 43.59 12.46 -26.86
C ASP A 368 43.83 12.40 -25.34
N ILE A 369 45.10 12.42 -24.91
CA ILE A 369 45.51 12.38 -23.49
C ILE A 369 45.41 13.74 -22.77
N GLN A 370 45.31 14.86 -23.50
CA GLN A 370 45.25 16.20 -22.91
C GLN A 370 43.87 16.46 -22.29
N THR A 371 43.80 17.25 -21.23
CA THR A 371 42.53 17.74 -20.66
C THR A 371 42.15 19.13 -21.17
N LEU A 372 40.85 19.45 -21.21
CA LEU A 372 40.36 20.76 -21.64
C LEU A 372 41.02 21.92 -20.88
N LYS A 373 41.26 21.77 -19.57
CA LYS A 373 41.99 22.72 -18.73
C LYS A 373 43.47 22.87 -19.13
N GLN A 374 44.15 21.79 -19.55
CA GLN A 374 45.51 21.87 -20.09
C GLN A 374 45.52 22.57 -21.47
N CYS A 375 44.52 22.30 -22.30
CA CYS A 375 44.28 22.99 -23.57
C CYS A 375 43.78 24.45 -23.41
N ARG A 376 43.59 24.92 -22.16
CA ARG A 376 43.11 26.27 -21.79
C ARG A 376 41.68 26.63 -22.24
N ILE A 377 40.91 25.63 -22.68
CA ILE A 377 39.53 25.77 -23.19
C ILE A 377 38.57 26.11 -22.03
N LYS A 378 37.63 27.01 -22.30
CA LYS A 378 36.68 27.64 -21.36
C LYS A 378 35.22 27.46 -21.80
N ASN A 379 34.29 27.90 -20.96
CA ASN A 379 32.86 27.91 -21.26
C ASN A 379 32.53 28.89 -22.40
N GLY A 380 31.90 28.37 -23.47
CA GLY A 380 31.51 29.12 -24.67
C GLY A 380 32.48 28.95 -25.85
N ASP A 381 33.68 28.42 -25.62
CA ASP A 381 34.71 28.28 -26.65
C ASP A 381 34.29 27.31 -27.78
N VAL A 382 34.85 27.52 -28.98
CA VAL A 382 34.54 26.74 -30.19
C VAL A 382 35.77 25.99 -30.68
N LEU A 383 35.69 24.66 -30.71
CA LEU A 383 36.68 23.77 -31.33
C LEU A 383 36.26 23.49 -32.78
N SER A 384 37.21 23.16 -33.65
CA SER A 384 36.92 22.60 -34.98
C SER A 384 37.01 21.08 -34.97
N LEU A 385 36.15 20.43 -35.77
CA LEU A 385 36.13 18.99 -35.99
C LEU A 385 36.19 18.68 -37.49
N THR A 386 37.16 17.87 -37.88
CA THR A 386 37.20 17.22 -39.19
C THR A 386 36.79 15.76 -39.04
N ILE A 387 35.92 15.28 -39.93
CA ILE A 387 35.44 13.88 -39.96
C ILE A 387 36.19 13.09 -41.03
N LEU A 388 36.67 11.90 -40.68
CA LEU A 388 37.26 10.94 -41.61
C LEU A 388 36.24 9.86 -41.98
N SER A 389 36.18 9.45 -43.25
CA SER A 389 35.16 8.52 -43.75
C SER A 389 35.42 7.07 -43.32
N VAL A 390 34.57 6.53 -42.43
CA VAL A 390 34.51 5.10 -42.09
C VAL A 390 33.07 4.63 -42.25
N GLY A 391 32.88 3.58 -43.07
CA GLY A 391 31.57 3.04 -43.42
C GLY A 391 31.37 1.60 -42.92
N ILE A 392 30.11 1.25 -42.70
CA ILE A 392 29.67 -0.14 -42.59
C ILE A 392 29.92 -0.82 -43.96
N MET A 393 30.44 -2.05 -43.95
CA MET A 393 30.74 -2.78 -45.18
C MET A 393 30.26 -4.23 -45.13
N TRP A 394 29.95 -4.78 -46.30
CA TRP A 394 29.62 -6.19 -46.45
C TRP A 394 30.85 -6.95 -46.91
N ILE A 395 31.20 -8.06 -46.25
CA ILE A 395 32.22 -8.99 -46.74
C ILE A 395 31.58 -10.31 -47.12
N GLN A 396 32.18 -11.00 -48.09
CA GLN A 396 31.78 -12.34 -48.49
C GLN A 396 32.71 -13.36 -47.84
N VAL A 397 32.17 -14.51 -47.41
CA VAL A 397 32.99 -15.65 -46.97
C VAL A 397 32.55 -16.88 -47.77
N ASN A 398 33.50 -17.48 -48.47
CA ASN A 398 33.31 -18.72 -49.22
C ASN A 398 33.48 -19.92 -48.28
N ILE A 399 32.44 -20.74 -48.12
CA ILE A 399 32.46 -21.97 -47.34
C ILE A 399 32.54 -23.19 -48.29
N PRO A 400 33.45 -24.16 -48.05
CA PRO A 400 33.57 -25.36 -48.87
C PRO A 400 32.23 -26.08 -49.05
N GLY A 401 31.91 -26.44 -50.31
CA GLY A 401 30.57 -26.89 -50.70
C GLY A 401 29.69 -25.81 -51.35
N ASN A 402 30.32 -24.82 -52.02
CA ASN A 402 29.68 -23.77 -52.83
C ASN A 402 28.73 -22.82 -52.07
N LYS A 403 28.79 -22.74 -50.74
CA LYS A 403 27.93 -21.85 -49.95
C LYS A 403 28.65 -20.55 -49.58
N MET A 404 28.60 -19.58 -50.50
CA MET A 404 28.95 -18.19 -50.21
C MET A 404 27.99 -17.61 -49.16
N ILE A 405 28.53 -16.92 -48.16
CA ILE A 405 27.75 -16.15 -47.18
C ILE A 405 28.16 -14.68 -47.21
N VAL A 406 27.21 -13.78 -46.93
CA VAL A 406 27.50 -12.35 -46.71
C VAL A 406 27.44 -12.07 -45.21
N LEU A 407 28.44 -11.33 -44.72
CA LEU A 407 28.51 -10.81 -43.35
C LEU A 407 28.56 -9.28 -43.40
N ASN A 408 27.79 -8.64 -42.51
CA ASN A 408 27.87 -7.20 -42.27
C ASN A 408 28.92 -6.95 -41.18
N VAL A 409 29.87 -6.05 -41.45
CA VAL A 409 31.08 -5.81 -40.63
C VAL A 409 31.48 -4.32 -40.65
N GLN A 410 32.31 -3.93 -39.69
CA GLN A 410 33.05 -2.65 -39.71
C GLN A 410 34.50 -2.92 -40.10
N ASN A 411 35.20 -1.94 -40.68
CA ASN A 411 36.63 -2.09 -40.98
C ASN A 411 37.50 -2.23 -39.70
N SER A 412 36.98 -1.76 -38.56
CA SER A 412 37.53 -1.96 -37.21
C SER A 412 37.23 -3.33 -36.59
N ASP A 413 36.41 -4.19 -37.22
CA ASP A 413 36.17 -5.54 -36.68
C ASP A 413 37.47 -6.37 -36.69
N ALA A 414 37.76 -7.05 -35.57
CA ALA A 414 38.86 -8.01 -35.50
C ALA A 414 38.48 -9.34 -36.16
N VAL A 415 39.46 -10.04 -36.74
CA VAL A 415 39.28 -11.35 -37.40
C VAL A 415 38.65 -12.39 -36.46
N MET A 416 38.99 -12.37 -35.17
CA MET A 416 38.32 -13.18 -34.14
C MET A 416 36.79 -12.94 -34.08
N SER A 417 36.32 -11.70 -34.24
CA SER A 417 34.88 -11.39 -34.29
C SER A 417 34.21 -12.03 -35.51
N ILE A 418 34.92 -12.13 -36.63
CA ILE A 418 34.40 -12.79 -37.84
C ILE A 418 34.26 -14.30 -37.61
N LYS A 419 35.25 -14.94 -36.98
CA LYS A 419 35.16 -16.36 -36.57
C LYS A 419 34.00 -16.61 -35.59
N GLN A 420 33.81 -15.72 -34.62
CA GLN A 420 32.70 -15.78 -33.66
C GLN A 420 31.34 -15.63 -34.37
N ARG A 421 31.19 -14.72 -35.33
CA ARG A 421 29.96 -14.57 -36.14
C ARG A 421 29.66 -15.81 -36.98
N ILE A 422 30.68 -16.46 -37.55
CA ILE A 422 30.55 -17.74 -38.26
C ILE A 422 30.12 -18.86 -37.28
N HIS A 423 30.73 -18.92 -36.09
CA HIS A 423 30.37 -19.89 -35.05
C HIS A 423 28.91 -19.73 -34.59
N MET A 424 28.48 -18.52 -34.23
CA MET A 424 27.11 -18.25 -33.76
C MET A 424 26.04 -18.53 -34.84
N LYS A 425 26.38 -18.42 -36.12
CA LYS A 425 25.43 -18.55 -37.24
C LYS A 425 25.35 -19.97 -37.83
N PHE A 426 26.38 -20.80 -37.61
CA PHE A 426 26.51 -22.13 -38.24
C PHE A 426 27.08 -23.23 -37.33
N GLU A 427 27.28 -22.96 -36.03
CA GLU A 427 27.86 -23.84 -35.00
C GLU A 427 29.29 -24.37 -35.28
N TYR A 428 29.97 -23.90 -36.34
CA TYR A 428 31.38 -24.24 -36.64
C TYR A 428 32.32 -23.80 -35.49
N PRO A 429 33.07 -24.70 -34.83
CA PRO A 429 33.90 -24.34 -33.68
C PRO A 429 35.02 -23.37 -34.08
N ILE A 430 35.26 -22.33 -33.29
CA ILE A 430 36.22 -21.25 -33.60
C ILE A 430 37.64 -21.82 -33.84
N GLU A 431 38.04 -22.81 -33.04
CA GLU A 431 39.33 -23.53 -33.09
C GLU A 431 39.70 -24.08 -34.48
N VAL A 432 38.71 -24.48 -35.29
CA VAL A 432 38.92 -25.16 -36.59
C VAL A 432 38.68 -24.25 -37.80
N GLN A 433 38.36 -22.97 -37.57
CA GLN A 433 38.18 -21.99 -38.63
C GLN A 433 39.51 -21.33 -39.01
N ARG A 434 39.92 -21.47 -40.28
CA ARG A 434 41.06 -20.72 -40.85
C ARG A 434 40.54 -19.79 -41.94
N LEU A 435 40.54 -18.49 -41.68
CA LEU A 435 40.16 -17.48 -42.67
C LEU A 435 41.37 -17.03 -43.48
N THR A 436 41.23 -16.97 -44.79
CA THR A 436 42.25 -16.47 -45.72
C THR A 436 41.69 -15.39 -46.64
N TYR A 437 42.55 -14.46 -47.06
CA TYR A 437 42.24 -13.39 -48.00
C TYR A 437 43.42 -13.22 -48.96
N ASN A 438 43.17 -13.17 -50.27
CA ASN A 438 44.20 -13.16 -51.32
C ASN A 438 45.30 -14.24 -51.14
N GLY A 439 44.93 -15.40 -50.60
CA GLY A 439 45.85 -16.53 -50.31
C GLY A 439 46.61 -16.45 -48.98
N VAL A 440 46.58 -15.32 -48.28
CA VAL A 440 47.24 -15.12 -46.98
C VAL A 440 46.29 -15.54 -45.86
N GLN A 441 46.78 -16.28 -44.85
CA GLN A 441 46.02 -16.58 -43.63
C GLN A 441 45.99 -15.36 -42.69
N LEU A 442 44.79 -14.99 -42.25
CA LEU A 442 44.57 -13.89 -41.32
C LEU A 442 44.85 -14.33 -39.87
N LYS A 443 45.43 -13.44 -39.05
CA LYS A 443 45.57 -13.64 -37.61
C LYS A 443 44.39 -13.03 -36.85
N ASP A 444 44.08 -13.57 -35.69
CA ASP A 444 42.83 -13.30 -34.98
C ASP A 444 42.76 -11.92 -34.32
N GLU A 445 43.93 -11.34 -34.02
CA GLU A 445 44.11 -10.04 -33.39
C GLU A 445 43.99 -8.86 -34.37
N GLN A 446 44.12 -9.12 -35.67
CA GLN A 446 44.16 -8.07 -36.70
C GLN A 446 42.76 -7.51 -37.00
N THR A 447 42.68 -6.21 -37.29
CA THR A 447 41.44 -5.60 -37.83
C THR A 447 41.28 -5.84 -39.34
N LEU A 448 40.05 -5.76 -39.86
CA LEU A 448 39.80 -5.86 -41.30
C LEU A 448 40.50 -4.74 -42.09
N LEU A 449 40.66 -3.54 -41.50
CA LEU A 449 41.40 -2.42 -42.05
C LEU A 449 42.89 -2.73 -42.22
N GLU A 450 43.54 -3.25 -41.17
CA GLU A 450 44.94 -3.73 -41.24
C GLU A 450 45.12 -4.85 -42.27
N CYS A 451 44.10 -5.68 -42.45
CA CYS A 451 44.11 -6.77 -43.44
C CYS A 451 43.84 -6.29 -44.89
N GLY A 452 43.59 -5.00 -45.14
CA GLY A 452 43.25 -4.49 -46.47
C GLY A 452 41.92 -5.03 -47.03
N ILE A 453 40.99 -5.41 -46.14
CA ILE A 453 39.68 -5.96 -46.49
C ILE A 453 38.70 -4.80 -46.64
N ASN A 454 38.03 -4.75 -47.79
CA ASN A 454 37.16 -3.66 -48.20
C ASN A 454 35.71 -4.15 -48.40
N ASN A 455 34.80 -3.24 -48.74
CA ASN A 455 33.45 -3.59 -49.11
C ASN A 455 33.42 -4.56 -50.30
N MET A 456 32.62 -5.61 -50.17
CA MET A 456 32.48 -6.78 -51.06
C MET A 456 33.73 -7.68 -51.22
N SER A 457 34.80 -7.49 -50.43
CA SER A 457 35.94 -8.41 -50.39
C SER A 457 35.51 -9.84 -50.03
N THR A 458 36.08 -10.84 -50.72
CA THR A 458 35.81 -12.27 -50.48
C THR A 458 36.94 -12.94 -49.69
N LEU A 459 36.61 -13.46 -48.51
CA LEU A 459 37.46 -14.34 -47.71
C LEU A 459 37.15 -15.81 -48.05
N LEU A 460 38.13 -16.69 -47.91
CA LEU A 460 37.95 -18.14 -48.02
C LEU A 460 38.08 -18.78 -46.62
N LEU A 461 37.07 -19.55 -46.21
CA LEU A 461 37.12 -20.35 -44.99
C LEU A 461 37.68 -21.74 -45.30
N ILE A 462 38.87 -22.04 -44.78
CA ILE A 462 39.46 -23.38 -44.81
C ILE A 462 39.12 -24.08 -43.49
N HIS A 463 38.69 -25.33 -43.56
CA HIS A 463 38.14 -26.07 -42.41
C HIS A 463 38.65 -27.52 -42.39
N GLN A 464 38.97 -28.03 -41.20
CA GLN A 464 39.23 -29.45 -40.96
C GLN A 464 38.23 -29.96 -39.91
N THR A 465 37.23 -30.72 -40.35
CA THR A 465 36.11 -31.16 -39.52
C THR A 465 36.44 -32.43 -38.74
N ILE A 466 36.24 -32.42 -37.41
CA ILE A 466 36.00 -33.66 -36.65
C ILE A 466 34.82 -33.45 -35.69
N PHE A 467 33.61 -33.38 -36.26
CA PHE A 467 32.37 -33.65 -35.53
C PHE A 467 32.08 -35.15 -35.58
N GLY A 468 31.47 -35.68 -34.52
CA GLY A 468 30.97 -37.05 -34.49
C GLY A 468 29.59 -37.17 -33.85
N GLN A 469 29.17 -38.40 -33.66
CA GLN A 469 27.96 -38.76 -32.91
C GLN A 469 28.36 -39.44 -31.61
N ILE A 470 27.47 -39.45 -30.62
CA ILE A 470 27.47 -40.45 -29.55
C ILE A 470 26.08 -41.07 -29.45
N SER A 471 26.05 -42.32 -29.02
CA SER A 471 24.84 -43.13 -28.89
C SER A 471 24.32 -43.00 -27.45
N ILE A 472 23.03 -42.74 -27.28
CA ILE A 472 22.37 -42.75 -25.97
C ILE A 472 21.44 -43.97 -25.92
N VAL A 473 21.77 -44.91 -25.05
CA VAL A 473 20.91 -46.05 -24.73
C VAL A 473 19.81 -45.58 -23.77
N MET A 474 18.57 -45.74 -24.19
CA MET A 474 17.37 -45.30 -23.47
C MET A 474 16.93 -46.34 -22.43
N PRO A 475 16.10 -45.97 -21.43
CA PRO A 475 15.65 -46.89 -20.37
C PRO A 475 14.88 -48.13 -20.85
N ASP A 476 14.28 -48.06 -22.03
CA ASP A 476 13.55 -49.13 -22.73
C ASP A 476 14.44 -49.91 -23.73
N GLY A 477 15.75 -49.64 -23.75
CA GLY A 477 16.76 -50.40 -24.49
C GLY A 477 17.00 -49.95 -25.94
N HIS A 478 16.18 -49.05 -26.51
CA HIS A 478 16.47 -48.49 -27.82
C HIS A 478 17.61 -47.46 -27.75
N THR A 479 18.24 -47.15 -28.89
CA THR A 479 19.39 -46.22 -28.94
C THR A 479 19.08 -45.03 -29.84
N ILE A 480 19.39 -43.82 -29.37
CA ILE A 480 19.29 -42.58 -30.16
C ILE A 480 20.66 -41.92 -30.34
N ASN A 481 20.97 -41.46 -31.55
CA ASN A 481 22.26 -40.83 -31.85
C ASN A 481 22.14 -39.30 -31.76
N ILE A 482 23.05 -38.67 -31.01
CA ILE A 482 23.13 -37.20 -30.91
C ILE A 482 24.47 -36.68 -31.44
N LYS A 483 24.45 -35.54 -32.15
CA LYS A 483 25.66 -34.87 -32.65
C LYS A 483 26.35 -34.08 -31.54
N VAL A 484 27.64 -34.34 -31.35
CA VAL A 484 28.45 -33.71 -30.29
C VAL A 484 29.82 -33.27 -30.79
N GLY A 485 30.36 -32.24 -30.14
CA GLY A 485 31.79 -31.94 -30.17
C GLY A 485 32.48 -32.62 -28.98
N SER A 486 33.76 -32.96 -29.10
CA SER A 486 34.53 -33.59 -28.02
C SER A 486 34.67 -32.72 -26.75
N THR A 487 34.39 -31.42 -26.86
CA THR A 487 34.37 -30.42 -25.78
C THR A 487 32.98 -30.11 -25.22
N ASP A 488 31.91 -30.82 -25.65
CA ASP A 488 30.55 -30.60 -25.11
C ASP A 488 30.49 -30.86 -23.60
N MET A 489 29.97 -29.90 -22.82
CA MET A 489 29.67 -30.08 -21.39
C MET A 489 28.50 -31.05 -21.18
N ILE A 490 28.57 -31.88 -20.13
CA ILE A 490 27.51 -32.85 -19.78
C ILE A 490 26.14 -32.17 -19.60
N LYS A 491 26.10 -30.97 -19.01
CA LYS A 491 24.87 -30.16 -18.92
C LYS A 491 24.27 -29.81 -20.29
N ASN A 492 25.10 -29.63 -21.31
CA ASN A 492 24.66 -29.39 -22.69
C ASN A 492 24.26 -30.70 -23.38
N VAL A 493 24.92 -31.82 -23.08
CA VAL A 493 24.51 -33.17 -23.54
C VAL A 493 23.11 -33.52 -23.01
N LYS A 494 22.84 -33.32 -21.71
CA LYS A 494 21.49 -33.51 -21.12
C LYS A 494 20.42 -32.62 -21.77
N LYS A 495 20.77 -31.37 -22.13
CA LYS A 495 19.88 -30.49 -22.92
C LYS A 495 19.67 -30.96 -24.36
N LYS A 496 20.69 -31.50 -25.04
CA LYS A 496 20.55 -32.11 -26.37
C LYS A 496 19.60 -33.32 -26.32
N ILE A 497 19.73 -34.16 -25.30
CA ILE A 497 18.81 -35.28 -25.04
C ILE A 497 17.39 -34.77 -24.77
N GLN A 498 17.21 -33.77 -23.89
CA GLN A 498 15.89 -33.18 -23.60
C GLN A 498 15.19 -32.65 -24.86
N LYS A 499 15.93 -32.05 -25.81
CA LYS A 499 15.35 -31.60 -27.09
C LYS A 499 14.80 -32.74 -27.97
N VAL A 500 15.36 -33.95 -27.84
CA VAL A 500 14.96 -35.14 -28.61
C VAL A 500 13.88 -35.95 -27.88
N THR A 501 13.98 -36.10 -26.56
CA THR A 501 13.13 -37.00 -25.76
C THR A 501 12.06 -36.30 -24.92
N GLN A 502 12.09 -34.96 -24.83
CA GLN A 502 11.28 -34.12 -23.92
C GLN A 502 11.48 -34.38 -22.41
N ILE A 503 12.36 -35.30 -22.02
CA ILE A 503 12.67 -35.61 -20.62
C ILE A 503 13.47 -34.47 -19.99
N SER A 504 12.91 -33.79 -18.98
CA SER A 504 13.57 -32.65 -18.32
C SER A 504 14.89 -33.03 -17.66
N SER A 505 15.93 -32.22 -17.87
CA SER A 505 17.34 -32.54 -17.53
C SER A 505 17.58 -32.85 -16.05
N GLN A 506 16.73 -32.38 -15.13
CA GLN A 506 16.86 -32.66 -13.69
C GLN A 506 16.55 -34.13 -13.32
N PHE A 507 15.79 -34.83 -14.16
CA PHE A 507 15.45 -36.25 -14.01
C PHE A 507 16.40 -37.18 -14.78
N GLN A 508 17.29 -36.63 -15.63
CA GLN A 508 18.26 -37.40 -16.40
C GLN A 508 19.53 -37.71 -15.60
N ILE A 509 19.81 -38.98 -15.40
CA ILE A 509 21.11 -39.51 -14.97
C ILE A 509 21.78 -40.08 -16.21
N LEU A 510 22.99 -39.61 -16.54
CA LEU A 510 23.79 -40.17 -17.63
C LEU A 510 24.96 -40.94 -17.03
N THR A 511 25.20 -42.17 -17.48
CA THR A 511 26.35 -42.97 -17.08
C THR A 511 27.19 -43.41 -18.29
N PHE A 512 28.49 -43.54 -18.05
CA PHE A 512 29.47 -44.08 -19.00
C PHE A 512 30.47 -44.94 -18.23
N GLU A 513 30.74 -46.16 -18.71
CA GLU A 513 31.62 -47.13 -18.03
C GLU A 513 31.32 -47.27 -16.52
N GLY A 514 30.03 -47.31 -16.17
CA GLY A 514 29.53 -47.41 -14.78
C GLY A 514 29.55 -46.10 -13.96
N ASN A 515 30.17 -45.02 -14.45
CA ASN A 515 30.33 -43.76 -13.74
C ASN A 515 29.24 -42.74 -14.08
N GLU A 516 28.68 -42.02 -13.09
CA GLU A 516 27.75 -40.90 -13.34
C GLU A 516 28.49 -39.65 -13.89
N LEU A 517 27.93 -39.11 -14.97
CA LEU A 517 28.43 -37.93 -15.65
C LEU A 517 27.91 -36.64 -14.98
N LYS A 518 28.83 -35.87 -14.43
CA LYS A 518 28.58 -34.64 -13.66
C LYS A 518 28.47 -33.43 -14.59
N ASP A 519 27.41 -32.65 -14.42
CA ASP A 519 27.01 -31.51 -15.28
C ASP A 519 28.13 -30.49 -15.60
N GLY A 520 29.07 -30.29 -14.68
CA GLY A 520 30.17 -29.32 -14.78
C GLY A 520 31.45 -29.80 -15.49
N LYS A 521 31.45 -31.02 -16.05
CA LYS A 521 32.55 -31.57 -16.87
C LYS A 521 32.16 -31.63 -18.35
N ASN A 522 33.14 -31.86 -19.24
CA ASN A 522 32.94 -32.13 -20.66
C ASN A 522 33.22 -33.60 -21.06
N LEU A 523 32.86 -33.99 -22.28
CA LEU A 523 33.03 -35.37 -22.79
C LEU A 523 34.50 -35.85 -22.76
N LYS A 524 35.46 -35.00 -23.11
CA LYS A 524 36.90 -35.31 -23.04
C LYS A 524 37.40 -35.50 -21.61
N ASP A 525 36.83 -34.83 -20.61
CA ASP A 525 37.15 -35.04 -19.17
C ASP A 525 36.76 -36.44 -18.65
N TYR A 526 36.03 -37.21 -19.47
CA TYR A 526 35.61 -38.59 -19.27
C TYR A 526 36.17 -39.55 -20.33
N ASN A 527 37.09 -39.09 -21.20
CA ASN A 527 37.62 -39.82 -22.36
C ASN A 527 36.56 -40.36 -23.33
N ILE A 528 35.37 -39.75 -23.37
CA ILE A 528 34.28 -40.18 -24.26
C ILE A 528 34.60 -39.77 -25.70
N ASN A 529 34.81 -40.78 -26.54
CA ASN A 529 35.06 -40.67 -27.97
C ASN A 529 33.76 -40.77 -28.77
N PHE A 530 33.82 -40.40 -30.04
CA PHE A 530 32.69 -40.55 -30.95
C PHE A 530 32.32 -42.02 -31.18
N ASN A 531 31.04 -42.26 -31.44
CA ASN A 531 30.39 -43.56 -31.62
C ASN A 531 30.40 -44.48 -30.36
N GLN A 532 30.75 -43.95 -29.18
CA GLN A 532 30.55 -44.65 -27.91
C GLN A 532 29.13 -44.49 -27.35
N ASN A 533 28.74 -45.43 -26.48
CA ASN A 533 27.41 -45.52 -25.89
C ASN A 533 27.40 -44.96 -24.46
N LEU A 534 26.51 -44.01 -24.18
CA LEU A 534 26.15 -43.56 -22.84
C LEU A 534 24.79 -44.15 -22.48
N ILE A 535 24.54 -44.45 -21.21
CA ILE A 535 23.25 -44.96 -20.72
C ILE A 535 22.47 -43.82 -20.05
N LEU A 536 21.19 -43.69 -20.37
CA LEU A 536 20.26 -42.78 -19.70
C LEU A 536 19.39 -43.55 -18.70
N THR A 537 19.51 -43.18 -17.42
CA THR A 537 18.61 -43.64 -16.34
C THR A 537 17.74 -42.47 -15.87
N LEU A 538 16.50 -42.75 -15.48
CA LEU A 538 15.56 -41.73 -15.01
C LEU A 538 15.39 -41.77 -13.49
N LYS A 539 15.21 -40.60 -12.88
CA LYS A 539 14.73 -40.47 -11.50
C LYS A 539 13.21 -40.63 -11.47
N ASN A 540 12.69 -41.51 -10.62
CA ASN A 540 11.25 -41.76 -10.50
C ASN A 540 10.45 -40.47 -10.23
N GLN A 541 9.30 -40.34 -10.88
CA GLN A 541 8.33 -39.28 -10.65
C GLN A 541 7.08 -39.85 -9.98
N GLU A 542 6.96 -39.65 -8.67
CA GLU A 542 5.69 -39.86 -7.97
C GLU A 542 4.90 -38.55 -8.01
N GLN A 543 3.81 -38.55 -8.79
CA GLN A 543 2.71 -37.61 -8.58
C GLN A 543 1.79 -38.18 -7.52
N ILE A 544 1.42 -37.33 -6.57
CA ILE A 544 0.48 -37.64 -5.50
C ILE A 544 -0.76 -36.76 -5.65
N GLN A 545 -1.92 -37.34 -5.41
CA GLN A 545 -3.17 -36.61 -5.26
C GLN A 545 -3.36 -36.30 -3.78
N ILE A 546 -3.74 -35.08 -3.42
CA ILE A 546 -4.02 -34.69 -2.03
C ILE A 546 -5.30 -33.87 -1.96
N PHE A 547 -5.91 -33.87 -0.77
CA PHE A 547 -7.14 -33.14 -0.48
C PHE A 547 -6.82 -31.92 0.39
N VAL A 548 -7.44 -30.78 0.10
CA VAL A 548 -7.35 -29.57 0.90
C VAL A 548 -8.75 -29.19 1.38
N ARG A 549 -8.95 -29.15 2.70
CA ARG A 549 -10.27 -28.96 3.34
C ARG A 549 -10.33 -27.59 4.02
N THR A 550 -11.41 -26.87 3.78
CA THR A 550 -11.66 -25.51 4.27
C THR A 550 -12.54 -25.52 5.53
N GLN A 551 -12.58 -24.42 6.29
CA GLN A 551 -13.47 -24.31 7.46
C GLN A 551 -14.97 -24.43 7.13
N SER A 552 -15.40 -24.22 5.89
CA SER A 552 -16.79 -24.47 5.45
C SER A 552 -17.07 -25.95 5.13
N GLY A 553 -16.13 -26.86 5.42
CA GLY A 553 -16.22 -28.29 5.12
C GLY A 553 -15.94 -28.67 3.66
N LYS A 554 -15.97 -27.69 2.74
CA LYS A 554 -15.63 -27.89 1.32
C LYS A 554 -14.21 -28.43 1.19
N THR A 555 -14.06 -29.52 0.45
CA THR A 555 -12.80 -30.22 0.17
C THR A 555 -12.46 -30.12 -1.31
N ILE A 556 -11.19 -29.90 -1.63
CA ILE A 556 -10.67 -29.67 -2.98
C ILE A 556 -9.54 -30.67 -3.26
N THR A 557 -9.56 -31.31 -4.43
CA THR A 557 -8.56 -32.30 -4.84
C THR A 557 -7.49 -31.65 -5.72
N LEU A 558 -6.21 -31.83 -5.37
CA LEU A 558 -5.06 -31.29 -6.11
C LEU A 558 -4.07 -32.42 -6.45
N ASN A 559 -3.58 -32.45 -7.69
CA ASN A 559 -2.52 -33.36 -8.13
C ASN A 559 -1.18 -32.59 -8.10
N ILE A 560 -0.19 -33.09 -7.37
CA ILE A 560 1.08 -32.40 -7.10
C ILE A 560 2.23 -33.42 -7.01
N SER A 561 3.49 -33.03 -7.25
CA SER A 561 4.61 -33.97 -7.04
C SER A 561 4.99 -34.01 -5.55
N SER A 562 5.32 -35.19 -5.02
CA SER A 562 5.82 -35.36 -3.64
C SER A 562 7.08 -34.52 -3.32
N LEU A 563 7.81 -34.08 -4.34
CA LEU A 563 8.99 -33.21 -4.25
C LEU A 563 8.67 -31.69 -4.37
N SER A 564 7.41 -31.29 -4.28
CA SER A 564 6.97 -29.88 -4.37
C SER A 564 7.03 -29.17 -3.00
N SER A 565 7.14 -27.84 -2.99
CA SER A 565 7.15 -27.06 -1.74
C SER A 565 5.74 -26.74 -1.21
N ILE A 566 5.63 -26.47 0.09
CA ILE A 566 4.38 -25.95 0.70
C ILE A 566 3.93 -24.64 0.05
N ARG A 567 4.88 -23.76 -0.35
CA ARG A 567 4.56 -22.54 -1.09
C ARG A 567 3.92 -22.82 -2.45
N ASP A 568 4.29 -23.90 -3.12
CA ASP A 568 3.70 -24.28 -4.40
C ASP A 568 2.31 -24.91 -4.24
N LEU A 569 2.11 -25.72 -3.18
CA LEU A 569 0.76 -26.16 -2.77
C LEU A 569 -0.16 -24.96 -2.48
N LYS A 570 0.31 -23.96 -1.72
CA LYS A 570 -0.45 -22.72 -1.47
C LYS A 570 -0.84 -22.02 -2.77
N LYS A 571 0.08 -21.87 -3.74
CA LYS A 571 -0.23 -21.26 -5.06
C LYS A 571 -1.33 -22.05 -5.79
N MET A 572 -1.24 -23.37 -5.84
CA MET A 572 -2.22 -24.22 -6.54
C MET A 572 -3.61 -24.15 -5.88
N PHE A 573 -3.67 -24.12 -4.54
CA PHE A 573 -4.91 -23.90 -3.80
C PHE A 573 -5.50 -22.50 -4.05
N LEU A 574 -4.67 -21.44 -4.03
CA LEU A 574 -5.13 -20.07 -4.30
C LEU A 574 -5.63 -19.88 -5.75
N GLN A 575 -5.01 -20.56 -6.74
CA GLN A 575 -5.51 -20.59 -8.12
C GLN A 575 -6.90 -21.21 -8.24
N HIS A 576 -7.28 -22.08 -7.31
CA HIS A 576 -8.59 -22.73 -7.27
C HIS A 576 -9.65 -21.90 -6.52
N GLU A 577 -9.30 -21.26 -5.40
CA GLU A 577 -10.26 -20.53 -4.54
C GLU A 577 -10.32 -19.00 -4.73
N LYS A 578 -9.30 -18.37 -5.34
CA LYS A 578 -9.26 -16.93 -5.70
C LYS A 578 -9.27 -15.91 -4.53
N THR A 579 -8.66 -16.25 -3.39
CA THR A 579 -8.62 -15.40 -2.16
C THR A 579 -7.17 -15.07 -1.73
N PRO A 580 -6.89 -13.92 -1.06
CA PRO A 580 -5.51 -13.55 -0.64
C PRO A 580 -4.82 -14.49 0.35
N VAL A 581 -3.49 -14.40 0.41
CA VAL A 581 -2.59 -15.35 1.11
C VAL A 581 -2.68 -15.30 2.63
N ASP A 582 -2.75 -14.09 3.20
CA ASP A 582 -2.29 -13.84 4.58
C ASP A 582 -3.32 -14.22 5.66
N GLN A 583 -4.53 -14.60 5.25
CA GLN A 583 -5.69 -14.88 6.11
C GLN A 583 -5.81 -16.36 6.52
N TYR A 584 -4.88 -17.21 6.06
CA TYR A 584 -4.99 -18.67 6.16
C TYR A 584 -3.74 -19.35 6.73
N ARG A 585 -3.94 -20.23 7.71
CA ARG A 585 -2.95 -21.26 8.10
C ARG A 585 -3.32 -22.62 7.52
N MET A 586 -2.36 -23.27 6.86
CA MET A 586 -2.45 -24.69 6.47
C MET A 586 -1.92 -25.56 7.60
N ILE A 587 -2.65 -26.63 7.92
CA ILE A 587 -2.39 -27.54 9.04
C ILE A 587 -2.44 -28.99 8.53
N PHE A 588 -1.45 -29.80 8.90
CA PHE A 588 -1.44 -31.24 8.67
C PHE A 588 -1.08 -31.96 9.97
N ALA A 589 -1.83 -33.00 10.34
CA ALA A 589 -1.65 -33.75 11.59
C ALA A 589 -1.49 -32.85 12.84
N GLY A 590 -2.29 -31.77 12.92
CA GLY A 590 -2.25 -30.79 14.01
C GLY A 590 -1.08 -29.78 13.97
N LYS A 591 -0.17 -29.87 13.01
CA LYS A 591 0.99 -28.96 12.86
C LYS A 591 0.78 -27.96 11.72
N GLN A 592 1.09 -26.69 11.98
CA GLN A 592 1.11 -25.65 10.94
C GLN A 592 2.32 -25.84 9.99
N LEU A 593 2.10 -25.58 8.70
CA LEU A 593 3.09 -25.82 7.64
C LEU A 593 3.93 -24.55 7.30
N ASP A 594 5.23 -24.76 7.06
CA ASP A 594 6.23 -23.77 6.63
C ASP A 594 6.41 -23.79 5.11
N ASP A 595 6.20 -22.64 4.46
CA ASP A 595 6.29 -22.40 3.02
C ASP A 595 7.58 -22.91 2.36
N LYS A 596 8.70 -22.95 3.10
CA LYS A 596 10.02 -23.27 2.53
C LYS A 596 10.33 -24.77 2.44
N ARG A 597 9.54 -25.61 3.09
CA ARG A 597 9.76 -27.08 3.14
C ARG A 597 9.02 -27.81 2.02
N LEU A 598 9.41 -29.06 1.78
CA LEU A 598 8.76 -29.96 0.84
C LEU A 598 7.56 -30.67 1.50
N LEU A 599 6.64 -31.18 0.67
CA LEU A 599 5.51 -32.00 1.13
C LEU A 599 5.99 -33.25 1.89
N ASN A 600 7.03 -33.90 1.38
CA ASN A 600 7.62 -35.09 2.00
C ASN A 600 8.27 -34.80 3.37
N ASP A 601 8.79 -33.59 3.61
CA ASP A 601 9.37 -33.17 4.90
C ASP A 601 8.33 -33.17 6.04
N TYR A 602 7.05 -33.09 5.69
CA TYR A 602 5.90 -33.16 6.59
C TYR A 602 5.19 -34.52 6.59
N GLY A 603 5.68 -35.49 5.80
CA GLY A 603 5.02 -36.78 5.62
C GLY A 603 3.69 -36.70 4.85
N ILE A 604 3.49 -35.66 4.03
CA ILE A 604 2.29 -35.50 3.20
C ILE A 604 2.41 -36.44 1.99
N GLN A 605 1.66 -37.54 2.04
CA GLN A 605 1.63 -38.62 1.05
C GLN A 605 0.38 -38.56 0.15
N ASN A 606 0.29 -39.48 -0.81
CA ASN A 606 -0.92 -39.67 -1.62
C ASN A 606 -2.18 -39.86 -0.75
N LEU A 607 -3.28 -39.23 -1.17
CA LEU A 607 -4.59 -39.14 -0.49
C LEU A 607 -4.58 -38.46 0.88
N SER A 608 -3.50 -37.78 1.27
CA SER A 608 -3.45 -36.96 2.50
C SER A 608 -4.43 -35.79 2.46
N THR A 609 -5.06 -35.46 3.59
CA THR A 609 -5.91 -34.28 3.76
C THR A 609 -5.19 -33.20 4.57
N VAL A 610 -5.08 -31.99 4.01
CA VAL A 610 -4.54 -30.78 4.68
C VAL A 610 -5.70 -29.85 5.02
N ASP A 611 -5.77 -29.38 6.26
CA ASP A 611 -6.81 -28.46 6.74
C ASP A 611 -6.38 -26.99 6.59
N VAL A 612 -7.33 -26.11 6.28
CA VAL A 612 -7.14 -24.67 6.10
C VAL A 612 -8.01 -23.90 7.09
N GLN A 613 -7.40 -23.02 7.89
CA GLN A 613 -8.09 -22.26 8.93
C GLN A 613 -7.93 -20.74 8.78
N PHE A 614 -9.04 -20.01 8.95
CA PHE A 614 -9.08 -18.58 9.21
C PHE A 614 -8.70 -18.27 10.68
N LEU A 615 -8.38 -17.00 10.96
CA LEU A 615 -8.14 -16.47 12.31
C LEU A 615 -9.30 -15.58 12.75
N LEU A 616 -9.88 -15.83 13.93
CA LEU A 616 -10.98 -15.07 14.52
C LEU A 616 -10.48 -14.16 15.65
N ARG A 617 -11.19 -13.06 15.94
CA ARG A 617 -10.89 -12.13 17.05
C ARG A 617 -12.09 -12.00 17.99
N GLY A 618 -11.80 -12.00 19.29
CA GLY A 618 -12.77 -11.87 20.37
C GLY A 618 -12.24 -12.57 21.61
N GLY A 619 -11.39 -11.88 22.39
CA GLY A 619 -10.62 -12.51 23.47
C GLY A 619 -9.29 -11.80 23.73
N GLY A 620 -9.31 -10.50 24.02
CA GLY A 620 -8.12 -9.83 24.57
C GLY A 620 -7.98 -10.21 26.03
N ASP A 621 -6.95 -10.99 26.39
CA ASP A 621 -6.69 -11.42 27.77
C ASP A 621 -6.42 -10.22 28.71
N PRO A 622 -6.66 -10.32 30.03
CA PRO A 622 -6.48 -9.22 30.98
C PRO A 622 -5.10 -8.55 30.91
N ILE A 623 -5.10 -7.28 30.48
CA ILE A 623 -3.90 -6.48 30.18
C ILE A 623 -3.13 -6.16 31.45
N GLU A 624 -1.82 -6.44 31.45
CA GLU A 624 -0.90 -6.00 32.49
C GLU A 624 -0.28 -4.64 32.13
N PHE A 625 -0.69 -3.58 32.85
CA PHE A 625 -0.30 -2.19 32.65
C PHE A 625 0.08 -1.51 33.98
N LEU A 626 0.80 -0.39 33.96
CA LEU A 626 1.17 0.38 35.16
C LEU A 626 -0.06 0.68 36.03
N ASN A 627 0.05 0.56 37.36
CA ASN A 627 -1.08 0.71 38.27
C ASN A 627 -1.55 2.17 38.45
N ILE A 628 -2.32 2.66 37.47
CA ILE A 628 -2.91 4.00 37.43
C ILE A 628 -3.94 4.30 38.54
N SER A 629 -4.23 3.33 39.43
CA SER A 629 -5.18 3.53 40.54
C SER A 629 -4.65 4.52 41.60
N GLN A 630 -3.34 4.70 41.67
CA GLN A 630 -2.67 5.55 42.68
C GLN A 630 -2.29 6.91 42.08
N ARG A 631 -2.93 7.98 42.57
CA ARG A 631 -3.00 9.30 41.91
C ARG A 631 -1.77 10.19 42.11
N LYS A 632 -0.56 9.64 42.05
CA LYS A 632 0.69 10.41 42.16
C LYS A 632 1.46 10.37 40.84
N PHE A 633 1.71 11.54 40.29
CA PHE A 633 2.46 11.73 39.05
C PHE A 633 3.92 12.06 39.33
N ILE A 634 4.80 11.67 38.41
CA ILE A 634 6.21 12.04 38.35
C ILE A 634 6.54 12.62 36.97
N LEU A 635 7.58 13.46 36.93
CA LEU A 635 8.17 13.96 35.69
C LEU A 635 8.99 12.85 35.02
N VAL A 636 8.90 12.74 33.70
CA VAL A 636 9.75 11.86 32.89
C VAL A 636 10.89 12.68 32.30
N ASP A 637 12.13 12.42 32.72
CA ASP A 637 13.32 13.05 32.15
C ASP A 637 13.60 12.47 30.75
N LEU A 638 13.16 13.20 29.73
CA LEU A 638 13.35 12.89 28.32
C LEU A 638 14.31 13.92 27.75
N SER A 639 15.61 13.64 27.89
CA SER A 639 16.68 14.58 27.55
C SER A 639 16.57 15.13 26.12
N LEU A 640 17.05 16.37 25.90
CA LEU A 640 17.07 17.04 24.59
C LEU A 640 17.87 16.29 23.49
N ASN A 641 18.63 15.25 23.85
CA ASN A 641 19.38 14.38 22.94
C ASN A 641 18.74 12.99 22.77
N ALA A 642 17.48 12.79 23.19
CA ALA A 642 16.78 11.52 23.05
C ALA A 642 16.64 11.11 21.57
N PRO A 643 16.84 9.82 21.22
CA PRO A 643 16.59 9.33 19.87
C PRO A 643 15.14 9.58 19.43
N ILE A 644 14.90 9.66 18.11
CA ILE A 644 13.57 9.93 17.52
C ILE A 644 12.50 8.96 18.03
N TRP A 645 12.87 7.71 18.32
CA TRP A 645 11.95 6.70 18.87
C TRP A 645 11.59 6.90 20.35
N MET A 646 12.18 7.87 21.04
CA MET A 646 11.86 8.32 22.40
C MET A 646 11.35 9.77 22.45
N THR A 647 11.00 10.38 21.31
CA THR A 647 10.43 11.73 21.28
C THR A 647 8.91 11.69 21.56
N PRO A 648 8.43 12.20 22.70
CA PRO A 648 7.00 12.31 22.98
C PRO A 648 6.37 13.43 22.15
N MET A 649 5.06 13.40 22.00
CA MET A 649 4.28 14.43 21.31
C MET A 649 3.10 14.89 22.20
N PRO A 650 2.50 16.06 21.91
CA PRO A 650 1.28 16.47 22.60
C PRO A 650 0.15 15.42 22.48
N GLY A 651 -0.48 15.11 23.62
CA GLY A 651 -1.50 14.08 23.78
C GLY A 651 -1.04 12.87 24.61
N LEU A 652 -1.63 11.71 24.31
CA LEU A 652 -1.28 10.42 24.86
C LEU A 652 -0.02 9.87 24.18
N ASN A 653 0.93 9.42 24.97
CA ASN A 653 2.13 8.73 24.51
C ASN A 653 2.25 7.43 25.30
N LEU A 654 2.46 6.30 24.64
CA LEU A 654 2.53 4.99 25.29
C LEU A 654 3.97 4.46 25.29
N GLY A 655 4.50 4.21 26.49
CA GLY A 655 5.84 3.67 26.69
C GLY A 655 5.88 2.15 26.53
N ALA A 656 6.76 1.66 25.67
CA ALA A 656 6.93 0.24 25.35
C ALA A 656 8.42 -0.11 25.12
N ILE A 657 8.72 -1.39 24.84
CA ILE A 657 10.05 -1.86 24.43
C ILE A 657 9.92 -2.55 23.06
N CYS A 658 10.83 -2.24 22.12
CA CYS A 658 10.79 -2.85 20.79
C CYS A 658 11.42 -4.26 20.78
N GLN A 659 10.63 -5.27 20.41
CA GLN A 659 11.03 -6.68 20.39
C GLN A 659 11.53 -7.19 19.01
N ASN A 660 11.49 -6.38 17.95
CA ASN A 660 11.96 -6.78 16.62
C ASN A 660 13.49 -6.70 16.51
N GLU A 661 14.17 -7.84 16.45
CA GLU A 661 15.65 -7.99 16.34
C GLU A 661 16.28 -7.20 15.18
N LYS A 662 15.53 -6.90 14.12
CA LYS A 662 16.00 -6.17 12.92
C LYS A 662 15.82 -4.66 13.04
N CYS A 663 15.27 -4.18 14.15
CA CYS A 663 15.03 -2.77 14.40
C CYS A 663 16.23 -2.13 15.11
N GLU A 664 16.60 -0.91 14.72
CA GLU A 664 17.62 -0.11 15.44
C GLU A 664 17.22 0.15 16.91
N ALA A 665 15.93 0.17 17.21
CA ALA A 665 15.39 0.31 18.55
C ALA A 665 15.25 -1.03 19.33
N PHE A 666 15.73 -2.16 18.80
CA PHE A 666 15.63 -3.47 19.47
C PHE A 666 16.16 -3.45 20.91
N GLY A 667 15.37 -3.97 21.85
CA GLY A 667 15.68 -4.00 23.28
C GLY A 667 15.65 -2.64 23.98
N LYS A 668 15.42 -1.54 23.25
CA LYS A 668 15.35 -0.17 23.80
C LYS A 668 13.91 0.22 24.07
N GLN A 669 13.73 1.15 25.01
CA GLN A 669 12.45 1.82 25.19
C GLN A 669 12.08 2.62 23.95
N VAL A 670 10.80 2.62 23.61
CA VAL A 670 10.20 3.40 22.54
C VAL A 670 8.91 4.05 23.02
N ILE A 671 8.60 5.21 22.46
CA ILE A 671 7.35 5.92 22.69
C ILE A 671 6.46 5.77 21.45
N SER A 672 5.23 5.28 21.65
CA SER A 672 4.18 5.22 20.64
C SER A 672 3.24 6.42 20.84
N ASN A 673 3.39 7.43 19.98
CA ASN A 673 2.64 8.68 20.08
C ASN A 673 1.20 8.46 19.54
N MET A 674 0.20 8.50 20.43
CA MET A 674 -1.22 8.28 20.11
C MET A 674 -2.01 9.59 20.00
N HIS A 675 -1.44 10.72 20.43
CA HIS A 675 -2.03 12.05 20.35
C HIS A 675 -3.36 12.16 21.11
N TYR A 676 -4.33 12.93 20.62
CA TYR A 676 -5.57 13.25 21.34
C TYR A 676 -6.73 12.28 21.04
N THR A 677 -6.42 10.98 20.87
CA THR A 677 -7.45 9.94 20.70
C THR A 677 -7.79 9.28 22.03
N ASP A 678 -8.96 8.65 22.09
CA ASP A 678 -9.22 7.63 23.10
C ASP A 678 -8.45 6.35 22.71
N PHE A 679 -7.94 5.61 23.69
CA PHE A 679 -7.19 4.38 23.49
C PHE A 679 -7.70 3.28 24.42
N ASP A 680 -8.36 2.28 23.84
CA ASP A 680 -8.82 1.06 24.51
C ASP A 680 -7.84 -0.07 24.21
N PHE A 681 -7.20 -0.58 25.26
CA PHE A 681 -6.13 -1.57 25.14
C PHE A 681 -6.59 -2.93 24.59
N ASN A 682 -7.90 -3.20 24.53
CA ASN A 682 -8.45 -4.43 23.97
C ASN A 682 -8.73 -4.37 22.45
N VAL A 683 -8.65 -3.19 21.80
CA VAL A 683 -8.78 -3.03 20.34
C VAL A 683 -7.63 -2.28 19.72
N ASN A 684 -7.20 -1.18 20.33
CA ASN A 684 -6.09 -0.39 19.83
C ASN A 684 -4.76 -1.09 20.13
N LYS A 685 -3.79 -0.93 19.22
CA LYS A 685 -2.41 -1.40 19.42
C LYS A 685 -1.45 -0.24 19.29
N ALA A 686 -0.46 -0.22 20.17
CA ALA A 686 0.72 0.62 20.00
C ALA A 686 1.70 -0.03 19.03
N TYR A 687 2.48 0.79 18.33
CA TYR A 687 3.45 0.36 17.34
C TYR A 687 4.80 1.03 17.56
N CYS A 688 5.89 0.30 17.29
CA CYS A 688 7.23 0.85 17.33
C CYS A 688 7.38 1.96 16.26
N PRO A 689 7.81 3.19 16.63
CA PRO A 689 7.92 4.28 15.67
C PRO A 689 8.93 4.01 14.54
N MET A 690 9.92 3.14 14.76
CA MET A 690 10.94 2.78 13.77
C MET A 690 10.50 1.66 12.82
N CYS A 691 10.27 0.44 13.34
CA CYS A 691 9.98 -0.73 12.50
C CYS A 691 8.49 -0.98 12.22
N LYS A 692 7.58 -0.21 12.83
CA LYS A 692 6.11 -0.33 12.72
C LYS A 692 5.50 -1.67 13.16
N GLU A 693 6.30 -2.58 13.73
CA GLU A 693 5.78 -3.74 14.45
C GLU A 693 4.99 -3.32 15.69
N ALA A 694 4.00 -4.13 16.09
CA ALA A 694 3.25 -3.90 17.31
C ALA A 694 4.15 -4.02 18.56
N VAL A 695 3.85 -3.25 19.61
CA VAL A 695 4.60 -3.26 20.87
C VAL A 695 3.67 -3.24 22.08
N ASP A 696 4.00 -4.06 23.09
CA ASP A 696 3.24 -4.11 24.34
C ASP A 696 3.54 -2.87 25.17
N SER A 697 2.56 -1.96 25.26
CA SER A 697 2.66 -0.75 26.06
C SER A 697 2.52 -1.07 27.54
N LYS A 698 3.36 -0.46 28.37
CA LYS A 698 3.43 -0.76 29.81
C LYS A 698 3.11 0.43 30.72
N PHE A 699 3.23 1.67 30.22
CA PHE A 699 2.86 2.88 30.97
C PHE A 699 2.42 4.02 30.04
N PRO A 700 1.57 4.97 30.50
CA PRO A 700 1.21 6.16 29.75
C PRO A 700 2.14 7.33 30.10
N VAL A 701 2.39 8.22 29.15
CA VAL A 701 3.06 9.50 29.34
C VAL A 701 2.19 10.59 28.73
N TYR A 702 1.76 11.53 29.57
CA TYR A 702 0.87 12.63 29.22
C TYR A 702 1.68 13.91 29.00
N GLN A 703 1.32 14.69 27.99
CA GLN A 703 1.92 15.99 27.69
C GLN A 703 0.89 16.89 26.97
N GLN A 704 0.73 18.13 27.44
CA GLN A 704 -0.13 19.18 26.85
C GLN A 704 -1.60 18.73 26.63
N CYS A 705 -2.16 17.96 27.57
CA CYS A 705 -3.44 17.31 27.39
C CYS A 705 -4.29 17.18 28.65
N LEU A 706 -5.61 17.10 28.45
CA LEU A 706 -6.57 16.63 29.43
C LEU A 706 -6.68 15.11 29.33
N HIS A 707 -6.68 14.40 30.46
CA HIS A 707 -6.86 12.95 30.45
C HIS A 707 -7.76 12.42 31.57
N ARG A 708 -8.43 11.30 31.31
CA ARG A 708 -9.11 10.46 32.31
C ARG A 708 -9.09 9.00 31.89
N GLU A 709 -9.28 8.10 32.82
CA GLU A 709 -9.19 6.66 32.64
C GLU A 709 -10.50 5.99 33.06
N HIS A 710 -10.99 5.09 32.22
CA HIS A 710 -12.13 4.22 32.48
C HIS A 710 -11.60 2.80 32.50
N PHE A 711 -11.67 2.11 33.64
CA PHE A 711 -11.11 0.77 33.75
C PHE A 711 -11.96 -0.18 34.58
N LYS A 712 -11.88 -1.46 34.22
CA LYS A 712 -12.39 -2.60 34.98
C LYS A 712 -11.23 -3.48 35.39
N LYS A 713 -11.02 -3.64 36.70
CA LYS A 713 -10.04 -4.57 37.27
C LYS A 713 -10.63 -5.99 37.38
N ALA A 714 -9.75 -6.99 37.50
CA ALA A 714 -10.09 -8.41 37.69
C ALA A 714 -10.88 -8.76 38.98
N ASN A 715 -11.23 -7.77 39.81
CA ASN A 715 -12.12 -7.89 40.98
C ASN A 715 -13.55 -7.39 40.68
N ASN A 716 -13.92 -7.24 39.39
CA ASN A 716 -15.15 -6.58 38.91
C ASN A 716 -15.31 -5.08 39.28
N GLU A 717 -14.31 -4.43 39.88
CA GLU A 717 -14.35 -3.00 40.21
C GLU A 717 -14.24 -2.14 38.93
N VAL A 718 -15.31 -1.40 38.61
CA VAL A 718 -15.34 -0.40 37.54
C VAL A 718 -15.06 0.98 38.12
N THR A 719 -14.05 1.67 37.59
CA THR A 719 -13.68 3.03 38.01
C THR A 719 -13.62 3.97 36.81
N VAL A 720 -14.10 5.20 37.02
CA VAL A 720 -13.92 6.34 36.11
C VAL A 720 -13.17 7.42 36.88
N THR A 721 -12.02 7.89 36.36
CA THR A 721 -11.30 9.01 36.97
C THR A 721 -11.88 10.36 36.52
N GLN A 722 -11.60 11.39 37.32
CA GLN A 722 -11.86 12.78 36.94
C GLN A 722 -10.89 13.22 35.83
N TRP A 723 -11.26 14.24 35.05
CA TRP A 723 -10.35 14.88 34.11
C TRP A 723 -9.18 15.55 34.86
N ASN A 724 -7.96 15.08 34.60
CA ASN A 724 -6.71 15.71 35.00
C ASN A 724 -6.16 16.56 33.83
N GLU A 725 -5.18 17.42 34.08
CA GLU A 725 -4.68 18.41 33.12
C GLU A 725 -3.16 18.54 33.19
N GLU A 726 -2.50 18.25 32.08
CA GLU A 726 -1.04 18.09 32.04
C GLU A 726 -0.35 19.11 31.12
N GLY A 727 0.65 19.80 31.66
CA GLY A 727 1.31 20.96 31.04
C GLY A 727 2.34 20.60 29.96
N GLN A 728 3.33 21.47 29.75
CA GLN A 728 4.42 21.20 28.78
C GLN A 728 5.36 20.07 29.21
N GLU A 729 5.40 19.77 30.52
CA GLU A 729 6.17 18.69 31.12
C GLU A 729 5.57 17.32 30.76
N CYS A 730 6.42 16.32 30.49
CA CYS A 730 5.99 14.94 30.34
C CYS A 730 5.76 14.30 31.71
N LYS A 731 4.54 13.83 31.98
CA LYS A 731 4.20 13.17 33.26
C LYS A 731 3.72 11.73 33.08
N THR A 732 4.04 10.88 34.05
CA THR A 732 3.52 9.50 34.19
C THR A 732 3.18 9.21 35.64
N TYR A 733 2.55 8.08 35.93
CA TYR A 733 2.28 7.66 37.32
C TYR A 733 3.55 7.13 37.98
N GLU A 734 3.70 7.37 39.29
CA GLU A 734 4.89 6.93 40.04
C GLU A 734 4.96 5.39 40.16
N PRO A 735 6.02 4.73 39.66
CA PRO A 735 6.20 3.30 39.84
C PRO A 735 6.54 2.97 41.31
N GLN A 736 5.54 2.55 42.07
CA GLN A 736 5.72 2.15 43.46
C GLN A 736 6.38 0.77 43.57
N VAL A 737 7.60 0.73 44.12
CA VAL A 737 8.26 -0.51 44.56
C VAL A 737 7.77 -0.81 45.98
N SER A 738 6.68 -1.57 46.09
CA SER A 738 6.17 -2.00 47.40
C SER A 738 7.17 -2.96 48.06
N LYS A 739 7.34 -2.87 49.38
CA LYS A 739 8.33 -3.70 50.11
C LYS A 739 8.00 -5.20 50.12
N ASP A 740 6.74 -5.55 49.91
CA ASP A 740 6.22 -6.91 50.10
C ASP A 740 5.62 -7.54 48.82
N SER A 741 5.63 -6.83 47.68
CA SER A 741 5.20 -7.38 46.38
C SER A 741 5.92 -6.72 45.20
N ASN A 742 6.35 -7.54 44.23
CA ASN A 742 7.47 -7.22 43.36
C ASN A 742 7.07 -6.71 41.96
N SER A 743 6.04 -5.85 41.86
CA SER A 743 5.62 -5.23 40.60
C SER A 743 4.85 -3.92 40.81
N SER A 744 5.11 -2.93 39.96
CA SER A 744 4.35 -1.68 39.85
C SER A 744 3.11 -1.80 38.94
N MET A 745 2.88 -2.99 38.36
CA MET A 745 1.85 -3.27 37.38
C MET A 745 0.55 -3.78 38.03
N ALA A 746 -0.58 -3.58 37.34
CA ALA A 746 -1.88 -4.14 37.67
C ALA A 746 -2.52 -4.80 36.45
N LYS A 747 -3.44 -5.76 36.68
CA LYS A 747 -4.22 -6.41 35.62
C LYS A 747 -5.60 -5.76 35.47
N TYR A 748 -5.95 -5.44 34.23
CA TYR A 748 -7.21 -4.84 33.84
C TYR A 748 -7.93 -5.75 32.83
N GLU A 749 -9.18 -6.12 33.09
CA GLU A 749 -10.04 -6.80 32.11
C GLU A 749 -10.35 -5.85 30.93
N ARG A 750 -10.44 -4.55 31.23
CA ARG A 750 -10.51 -3.48 30.24
C ARG A 750 -9.91 -2.21 30.80
N LEU A 751 -9.16 -1.50 29.97
CA LEU A 751 -8.58 -0.19 30.25
C LEU A 751 -8.78 0.69 29.02
N VAL A 752 -9.45 1.83 29.23
CA VAL A 752 -9.60 2.90 28.25
C VAL A 752 -9.01 4.17 28.82
N ILE A 753 -8.09 4.79 28.09
CA ILE A 753 -7.54 6.11 28.43
C ILE A 753 -8.13 7.11 27.44
N HIS A 754 -8.81 8.14 27.97
CA HIS A 754 -9.37 9.23 27.19
C HIS A 754 -8.45 10.44 27.24
N VAL A 755 -8.05 10.99 26.09
CA VAL A 755 -7.17 12.17 26.02
C VAL A 755 -7.70 13.23 25.07
N ARG A 756 -7.69 14.50 25.48
CA ARG A 756 -8.15 15.66 24.71
C ARG A 756 -7.08 16.78 24.75
N PRO A 757 -7.01 17.68 23.76
CA PRO A 757 -6.04 18.78 23.75
C PRO A 757 -6.29 19.79 24.88
N ASN A 758 -5.21 20.26 25.52
CA ASN A 758 -5.28 21.47 26.33
C ASN A 758 -5.47 22.68 25.41
N GLY A 759 -6.66 23.29 25.45
CA GLY A 759 -6.95 24.55 24.76
C GLY A 759 -7.97 24.50 23.62
N GLU A 760 -8.60 23.35 23.31
CA GLU A 760 -9.74 23.32 22.36
C GLU A 760 -11.10 22.98 22.97
N SER A 761 -11.16 22.44 24.19
CA SER A 761 -12.41 22.41 24.98
C SER A 761 -12.49 23.68 25.83
N VAL A 762 -13.36 24.60 25.46
CA VAL A 762 -13.62 25.83 26.21
C VAL A 762 -14.14 25.47 27.60
N ARG A 763 -13.60 26.12 28.65
CA ARG A 763 -13.97 25.84 30.04
C ARG A 763 -14.55 27.07 30.71
N ARG A 764 -15.86 27.05 30.96
CA ARG A 764 -16.51 28.08 31.78
C ARG A 764 -16.61 27.60 33.23
N THR A 765 -15.75 28.17 34.06
CA THR A 765 -15.86 28.11 35.52
C THR A 765 -16.88 29.14 35.98
N ARG A 766 -17.95 28.71 36.67
CA ARG A 766 -18.82 29.60 37.45
C ARG A 766 -18.79 29.21 38.92
N ASN A 767 -18.86 30.20 39.81
CA ASN A 767 -19.05 29.93 41.23
C ASN A 767 -20.54 29.69 41.50
N ILE A 768 -20.87 28.48 41.92
CA ILE A 768 -22.24 28.04 42.22
C ILE A 768 -22.27 27.68 43.70
N LYS A 769 -22.98 28.50 44.50
CA LYS A 769 -23.13 28.33 45.96
C LYS A 769 -21.78 28.14 46.68
N GLY A 770 -20.76 28.91 46.30
CA GLY A 770 -19.42 28.87 46.89
C GLY A 770 -18.46 27.84 46.26
N ARG A 771 -18.93 26.95 45.38
CA ARG A 771 -18.08 25.98 44.66
C ARG A 771 -17.85 26.45 43.22
N ASN A 772 -16.59 26.49 42.80
CA ASN A 772 -16.25 26.68 41.39
C ASN A 772 -16.57 25.38 40.63
N ILE A 773 -17.58 25.42 39.76
CA ILE A 773 -17.91 24.31 38.85
C ILE A 773 -17.39 24.68 37.47
N THR A 774 -16.42 23.90 36.99
CA THR A 774 -15.82 24.02 35.66
C THR A 774 -16.52 23.03 34.74
N VAL A 775 -17.35 23.53 33.84
CA VAL A 775 -18.04 22.69 32.84
C VAL A 775 -17.25 22.69 31.53
N PRO A 776 -16.94 21.52 30.94
CA PRO A 776 -16.44 21.46 29.57
C PRO A 776 -17.56 21.88 28.63
N ILE A 777 -17.35 22.95 27.87
CA ILE A 777 -18.25 23.30 26.78
C ILE A 777 -18.08 22.23 25.69
N GLY A 778 -19.20 21.72 25.17
CA GLY A 778 -19.17 20.75 24.08
C GLY A 778 -18.48 21.33 22.85
N VAL A 779 -17.84 20.50 22.04
CA VAL A 779 -17.30 21.00 20.76
C VAL A 779 -18.45 21.49 19.89
N THR A 780 -19.59 20.78 19.90
CA THR A 780 -20.78 21.09 19.10
C THR A 780 -22.01 21.25 19.97
N CYS A 781 -22.80 22.31 19.72
CA CYS A 781 -24.05 22.52 20.43
C CYS A 781 -25.14 21.54 19.94
N GLY A 782 -25.57 20.60 20.78
CA GLY A 782 -26.61 19.62 20.45
C GLY A 782 -27.95 20.21 19.95
N LEU A 783 -28.27 21.47 20.26
CA LEU A 783 -29.50 22.13 19.79
C LEU A 783 -29.41 22.80 18.40
N CYS A 784 -28.25 22.83 17.74
CA CYS A 784 -28.11 23.40 16.38
C CYS A 784 -27.01 22.77 15.52
N HIS A 785 -26.23 21.83 16.09
CA HIS A 785 -25.12 21.12 15.47
C HIS A 785 -24.01 22.06 14.92
N GLN A 786 -23.88 23.27 15.48
CA GLN A 786 -22.80 24.22 15.20
C GLN A 786 -21.72 24.18 16.28
N ARG A 787 -20.45 24.38 15.89
CA ARG A 787 -19.29 24.39 16.81
C ARG A 787 -19.39 25.56 17.79
N GLN A 788 -19.31 25.28 19.09
CA GLN A 788 -19.29 26.29 20.15
C GLN A 788 -17.90 26.94 20.23
N ARG A 789 -17.83 28.27 20.36
CA ARG A 789 -16.56 29.04 20.36
C ARG A 789 -16.40 29.89 21.62
N GLU A 790 -15.17 29.96 22.13
CA GLU A 790 -14.85 30.56 23.44
C GLU A 790 -15.36 31.99 23.63
N ASN A 791 -15.05 32.82 22.63
CA ASN A 791 -15.26 34.26 22.65
C ASN A 791 -16.73 34.67 22.41
N GLU A 792 -17.64 33.72 22.26
CA GLU A 792 -19.06 34.01 22.07
C GLU A 792 -19.79 34.15 23.41
N ASN A 793 -20.30 35.35 23.69
CA ASN A 793 -21.27 35.59 24.77
C ASN A 793 -22.61 34.85 24.57
N ASN A 794 -22.74 34.07 23.48
CA ASN A 794 -23.87 33.27 23.07
C ASN A 794 -23.82 31.82 23.58
N ILE A 795 -23.08 31.48 24.64
CA ILE A 795 -23.11 30.12 25.24
C ILE A 795 -23.61 30.18 26.69
N VAL A 796 -24.48 29.24 27.06
CA VAL A 796 -25.12 29.13 28.37
C VAL A 796 -25.03 27.70 28.90
N VAL A 797 -24.94 27.57 30.23
CA VAL A 797 -24.92 26.29 30.94
C VAL A 797 -26.24 26.14 31.69
N MET A 798 -26.90 25.00 31.48
CA MET A 798 -28.16 24.64 32.12
C MET A 798 -27.92 24.01 33.49
N GLN A 799 -28.95 24.02 34.35
CA GLN A 799 -28.87 23.42 35.68
C GLN A 799 -28.52 21.92 35.65
N CYS A 800 -28.88 21.22 34.57
CA CYS A 800 -28.50 19.85 34.27
C CYS A 800 -27.04 19.67 33.78
N GLY A 801 -26.17 20.69 33.91
CA GLY A 801 -24.76 20.67 33.49
C GLY A 801 -24.51 20.81 31.98
N HIS A 802 -25.48 20.45 31.14
CA HIS A 802 -25.42 20.58 29.68
C HIS A 802 -25.31 22.04 29.24
N ASN A 803 -24.67 22.28 28.10
CA ASN A 803 -24.42 23.63 27.61
C ASN A 803 -24.73 23.78 26.12
N PHE A 804 -25.34 24.91 25.77
CA PHE A 804 -25.88 25.18 24.44
C PHE A 804 -25.66 26.63 24.05
N HIS A 805 -25.92 26.97 22.78
CA HIS A 805 -26.02 28.38 22.39
C HIS A 805 -27.24 29.04 23.05
N LYS A 806 -27.11 30.30 23.47
CA LYS A 806 -28.14 31.02 24.24
C LYS A 806 -29.44 31.16 23.46
N LEU A 807 -29.34 31.57 22.20
CA LEU A 807 -30.51 31.63 21.31
C LEU A 807 -31.15 30.26 21.08
N CYS A 808 -30.37 29.18 21.05
CA CYS A 808 -30.90 27.82 20.88
C CYS A 808 -31.61 27.32 22.14
N ALA A 809 -30.99 27.48 23.32
CA ALA A 809 -31.62 27.14 24.61
C ALA A 809 -32.92 27.93 24.83
N GLN A 810 -32.92 29.23 24.51
CA GLN A 810 -34.11 30.08 24.59
C GLN A 810 -35.21 29.60 23.62
N ALA A 811 -34.91 29.42 22.33
CA ALA A 811 -35.88 28.95 21.34
C ALA A 811 -36.45 27.54 21.64
N TRP A 812 -35.67 26.67 22.30
CA TRP A 812 -36.11 25.35 22.74
C TRP A 812 -37.05 25.44 23.95
N LYS A 813 -36.70 26.31 24.91
CA LYS A 813 -37.53 26.63 26.08
C LYS A 813 -38.84 27.33 25.71
N ASP A 814 -38.82 28.23 24.74
CA ASP A 814 -40.02 28.93 24.23
C ASP A 814 -41.00 27.98 23.53
N ARG A 815 -40.51 26.85 23.00
CA ARG A 815 -41.31 25.73 22.48
C ARG A 815 -41.76 24.74 23.56
N GLY A 816 -41.41 24.97 24.83
CA GLY A 816 -41.73 24.07 25.95
C GLY A 816 -40.96 22.75 25.95
N LEU A 817 -39.84 22.66 25.22
CA LEU A 817 -39.07 21.43 25.05
C LEU A 817 -37.97 21.28 26.13
N ASN A 818 -37.76 20.05 26.59
CA ASN A 818 -36.75 19.71 27.60
C ASN A 818 -35.35 19.54 26.99
N CYS A 819 -34.32 19.45 27.85
CA CYS A 819 -32.94 19.18 27.46
C CYS A 819 -32.85 17.86 26.68
N PRO A 820 -32.32 17.85 25.45
CA PRO A 820 -32.33 16.64 24.61
C PRO A 820 -31.39 15.53 25.11
N HIS A 821 -30.40 15.86 25.94
CA HIS A 821 -29.42 14.88 26.44
C HIS A 821 -29.84 14.20 27.74
N CYS A 822 -30.75 14.80 28.54
CA CYS A 822 -31.13 14.28 29.87
C CYS A 822 -32.60 14.46 30.26
N GLU A 823 -33.44 15.02 29.39
CA GLU A 823 -34.88 15.29 29.61
C GLU A 823 -35.25 16.22 30.79
N GLU A 824 -34.28 16.77 31.52
CA GLU A 824 -34.51 17.84 32.49
C GLU A 824 -34.97 19.14 31.81
N GLN A 825 -35.72 19.97 32.53
CA GLN A 825 -36.22 21.26 32.01
C GLN A 825 -35.06 22.22 31.68
N ILE A 826 -35.14 22.92 30.55
CA ILE A 826 -34.13 23.93 30.17
C ILE A 826 -34.26 25.18 31.04
N ALA A 827 -33.51 25.17 32.15
CA ALA A 827 -33.33 26.29 33.06
C ALA A 827 -31.84 26.67 33.12
N GLU A 828 -31.53 27.95 32.88
CA GLU A 828 -30.17 28.48 33.04
C GLU A 828 -29.71 28.41 34.50
N ILE A 829 -28.40 28.22 34.71
CA ILE A 829 -27.77 28.47 36.01
C ILE A 829 -27.70 29.99 36.22
N GLN A 830 -28.39 30.49 37.24
CA GLN A 830 -28.29 31.87 37.72
C GLN A 830 -26.89 32.12 38.28
#